data_AF-A0A0D2BXA6-F1
#
_entry.id   AF-A0A0D2BXA6-F1
#
_cell.length_a   1.000
_cell.length_b   1.000
_cell.length_c   1.000
_cell.angle_alpha   90.00
_cell.angle_beta   90.00
_cell.angle_gamma   90.00
#
_symmetry.space_group_name_H-M   'P 1'
#
loop_
_entity.id
_entity.type
_entity.pdbx_description
1 polymer ?
#
loop_
_entity_poly.entity_id
_entity_poly.type
_entity_poly.pdbx_seq_one_letter_code
_entity_poly.pdbx_strand_id
1 'polypeptide(L)'
;MAPEQGSRLLDLFTDPEIQSFLKWKEANSRPGITFTDDSSYMTRKFLPNQAITKYFDCEQDSQHSKIKKLVAAATKYSTKPPQDVRALAKSYPKVFTILVIIGQSHHIDAFVGQRALQDDKLPYSPDKRDLFPKLAGGTTFFEEFSKIQWEFCVDPLSYSSGVIFENDRILPIASMKRVDTTKGSSASVHKITIHKEDDDLTGSSAPEEDSHEYVVKSYYPPDGAENYYSAEVEAFRSLNSLSEPIPNLIGFYGAFTQNQSRHIILQYANVGTLEDYWKRVTPPRLGEDIVALWENILKLSGALVQIHLNRSTDLAGRPRIFQGRHGDIKPSNVLVTGDIVSKPYGVQFMLADLGLSHFEVVVEGKERSTEESKGGSQAYSAPELNCSIRTPSDNMSKAEQSIDTWSLACVFSEFHAWTVGGKYGLEKYRQERMNDKEVGENMGACFHCKSGRLLRAVQSWHEYSKRICATEDSITPILWEKLLEHMFEHSPQVRLGAHQVLHRSQAVINEARNKSSSSTARGPPGPSPNEQNGPRPSTPPQLPREFYSQPAVHNYPEYPLTPPHDDRIELPHNKDSDHSPRLAQWVARGDTDNTSLKRQDNRDSNTSIYRYGRDSFPHGNGGDSTGTESHSKYHDTMKMRLHDRPGTEALTSRSADTIPKTSDFHSPIKHSLTTPSDSFSHRQQTPVSDMEHNSEFVERFAQMTMKGKEKAADKAHSHSRSHSSTHNRTPEKVLSVDDLNDWVQQTEAAAKRAIFHRPEITPLPHENELIGQLRSRDHIFILDDGESMTPYWNDVTKLYSNLISLIKRKKLDPNGSELRFIISDEGKENFHTTKLKNMVRRKTEKLNGESDFAHRLDEILQRTQKKLTKDLDMRPISLYVFTDGKWQPGIRQLDAVARSIQRLVNLLEEKGMKEQMVGIQFIRFGNDEEGMERLRWLDEELKGDYRLARDICDTTPADGNVWKMLLGSINGYWDADLESQDQP
;
A
#
# COMPACT_ATOMS: atom_id res chain seq x y z
N MET A 1 -26.60 -47.50 -11.22
CA MET A 1 -26.54 -47.12 -9.79
C MET A 1 -26.74 -45.63 -9.54
N ALA A 2 -26.12 -44.72 -10.31
CA ALA A 2 -26.27 -43.26 -10.13
C ALA A 2 -27.69 -42.71 -9.79
N PRO A 3 -28.80 -43.08 -10.50
CA PRO A 3 -30.11 -42.47 -10.22
C PRO A 3 -30.69 -42.79 -8.84
N GLU A 4 -30.35 -43.93 -8.23
CA GLU A 4 -30.86 -44.28 -6.91
C GLU A 4 -30.25 -43.42 -5.79
N GLN A 5 -28.97 -43.04 -5.90
CA GLN A 5 -28.32 -42.22 -4.86
C GLN A 5 -28.89 -40.80 -4.84
N GLY A 6 -29.15 -40.19 -6.00
CA GLY A 6 -29.84 -38.90 -6.10
C GLY A 6 -31.24 -38.92 -5.50
N SER A 7 -32.00 -40.00 -5.74
CA SER A 7 -33.35 -40.15 -5.16
C SER A 7 -33.34 -40.31 -3.64
N ARG A 8 -32.33 -40.98 -3.06
CA ARG A 8 -32.18 -41.16 -1.61
C ARG A 8 -31.71 -39.88 -0.90
N LEU A 9 -30.87 -39.09 -1.56
CA LEU A 9 -30.45 -37.76 -1.08
C LEU A 9 -31.64 -36.79 -1.00
N LEU A 10 -32.51 -36.77 -2.03
CA LEU A 10 -33.71 -35.92 -2.01
C LEU A 10 -34.66 -36.27 -0.85
N ASP A 11 -34.94 -37.57 -0.64
CA ASP A 11 -35.84 -38.03 0.43
C ASP A 11 -35.36 -37.60 1.83
N LEU A 12 -34.06 -37.70 2.12
CA LEU A 12 -33.47 -37.29 3.40
C LEU A 12 -33.72 -35.81 3.73
N PHE A 13 -33.57 -34.90 2.75
CA PHE A 13 -33.81 -33.47 2.97
C PHE A 13 -35.31 -33.09 2.95
N THR A 14 -36.21 -34.03 2.63
CA THR A 14 -37.67 -33.85 2.80
C THR A 14 -38.21 -34.35 4.14
N ASP A 15 -37.40 -35.00 4.98
CA ASP A 15 -37.86 -35.47 6.29
C ASP A 15 -38.10 -34.31 7.28
N PRO A 16 -39.27 -34.25 7.96
CA PRO A 16 -39.60 -33.14 8.87
C PRO A 16 -38.67 -32.98 10.08
N GLU A 17 -38.12 -34.06 10.64
CA GLU A 17 -37.20 -33.98 11.79
C GLU A 17 -35.83 -33.46 11.32
N ILE A 18 -35.38 -33.84 10.11
CA ILE A 18 -34.17 -33.29 9.46
C ILE A 18 -34.34 -31.80 9.15
N GLN A 19 -35.47 -31.40 8.54
CA GLN A 19 -35.75 -29.99 8.24
C GLN A 19 -35.85 -29.13 9.51
N SER A 20 -36.49 -29.65 10.56
CA SER A 20 -36.57 -28.99 11.87
C SER A 20 -35.18 -28.81 12.51
N PHE A 21 -34.30 -29.81 12.38
CA PHE A 21 -32.93 -29.75 12.89
C PHE A 21 -32.05 -28.76 12.10
N LEU A 22 -32.08 -28.80 10.76
CA LEU A 22 -31.33 -27.86 9.93
C LEU A 22 -31.81 -26.40 10.14
N LYS A 23 -33.11 -26.19 10.28
CA LYS A 23 -33.69 -24.88 10.65
C LYS A 23 -33.24 -24.43 12.04
N TRP A 24 -33.14 -25.35 13.01
CA TRP A 24 -32.57 -25.04 14.32
C TRP A 24 -31.08 -24.64 14.22
N LYS A 25 -30.26 -25.41 13.50
CA LYS A 25 -28.82 -25.12 13.29
C LYS A 25 -28.66 -23.72 12.71
N GLU A 26 -29.43 -23.39 11.67
CA GLU A 26 -29.32 -22.10 10.99
C GLU A 26 -29.75 -20.93 11.89
N ALA A 27 -30.80 -21.11 12.70
CA ALA A 27 -31.26 -20.12 13.68
C ALA A 27 -30.32 -19.95 14.90
N ASN A 28 -29.38 -20.87 15.12
CA ASN A 28 -28.40 -20.82 16.22
C ASN A 28 -26.96 -20.60 15.71
N SER A 29 -26.77 -20.41 14.40
CA SER A 29 -25.45 -20.14 13.81
C SER A 29 -25.10 -18.64 13.92
N ARG A 30 -23.87 -18.34 14.34
CA ARG A 30 -23.32 -16.98 14.45
C ARG A 30 -22.53 -16.60 13.19
N PRO A 31 -22.43 -15.30 12.84
CA PRO A 31 -21.49 -14.83 11.82
C PRO A 31 -20.05 -14.96 12.33
N GLY A 32 -19.13 -15.34 11.44
CA GLY A 32 -17.68 -15.32 11.65
C GLY A 32 -16.97 -14.93 10.36
N ILE A 33 -15.64 -14.83 10.38
CA ILE A 33 -14.85 -14.35 9.24
C ILE A 33 -13.72 -15.32 8.87
N THR A 34 -13.50 -15.49 7.57
CA THR A 34 -12.26 -16.07 7.01
C THR A 34 -11.60 -14.99 6.13
N PHE A 35 -10.30 -14.74 6.32
CA PHE A 35 -9.52 -13.80 5.49
C PHE A 35 -9.07 -14.46 4.17
N THR A 36 -8.95 -13.68 3.10
CA THR A 36 -8.53 -14.13 1.76
C THR A 36 -7.13 -13.65 1.39
N ASP A 37 -6.54 -14.22 0.34
CA ASP A 37 -5.15 -13.97 -0.06
C ASP A 37 -4.87 -12.54 -0.55
N ASP A 38 -5.89 -11.84 -1.04
CA ASP A 38 -5.88 -10.41 -1.34
C ASP A 38 -5.97 -9.50 -0.08
N SER A 39 -6.01 -10.08 1.12
CA SER A 39 -6.27 -9.43 2.40
C SER A 39 -7.65 -8.76 2.53
N SER A 40 -8.62 -9.14 1.69
CA SER A 40 -10.05 -8.94 1.98
C SER A 40 -10.57 -10.08 2.89
N TYR A 41 -11.89 -10.25 2.98
CA TYR A 41 -12.49 -11.20 3.91
C TYR A 41 -13.87 -11.69 3.45
N MET A 42 -14.22 -12.90 3.87
CA MET A 42 -15.53 -13.52 3.64
C MET A 42 -16.26 -13.73 4.96
N THR A 43 -17.49 -13.21 5.05
CA THR A 43 -18.40 -13.56 6.14
C THR A 43 -18.93 -14.97 5.95
N ARG A 44 -18.78 -15.82 6.97
CA ARG A 44 -19.30 -17.19 7.01
C ARG A 44 -20.16 -17.38 8.26
N LYS A 45 -20.80 -18.54 8.38
CA LYS A 45 -21.57 -18.92 9.58
C LYS A 45 -20.92 -20.10 10.28
N PHE A 46 -20.96 -20.11 11.60
CA PHE A 46 -20.53 -21.24 12.43
C PHE A 46 -21.57 -21.52 13.53
N LEU A 47 -21.64 -22.75 14.02
CA LEU A 47 -22.49 -23.14 15.14
C LEU A 47 -21.63 -23.19 16.42
N PRO A 48 -21.88 -22.34 17.44
CA PRO A 48 -21.08 -22.32 18.66
C PRO A 48 -21.03 -23.67 19.39
N ASN A 49 -19.87 -24.00 19.97
CA ASN A 49 -19.63 -25.26 20.68
C ASN A 49 -20.67 -25.50 21.79
N GLN A 50 -21.07 -24.46 22.53
CA GLN A 50 -22.09 -24.57 23.58
C GLN A 50 -23.49 -24.85 22.99
N ALA A 51 -23.83 -24.28 21.84
CA ALA A 51 -25.14 -24.44 21.22
C ALA A 51 -25.37 -25.89 20.72
N ILE A 52 -24.37 -26.49 20.07
CA ILE A 52 -24.46 -27.91 19.64
C ILE A 52 -24.43 -28.86 20.84
N THR A 53 -23.58 -28.62 21.84
CA THR A 53 -23.53 -29.43 23.06
C THR A 53 -24.87 -29.44 23.78
N LYS A 54 -25.50 -28.27 23.95
CA LYS A 54 -26.83 -28.11 24.56
C LYS A 54 -27.97 -28.73 23.74
N TYR A 55 -27.82 -28.88 22.42
CA TYR A 55 -28.80 -29.57 21.59
C TYR A 55 -28.68 -31.10 21.69
N PHE A 56 -27.47 -31.63 21.82
CA PHE A 56 -27.25 -33.08 21.94
C PHE A 56 -27.24 -33.58 23.40
N ASP A 57 -27.42 -32.68 24.37
CA ASP A 57 -27.67 -33.04 25.76
C ASP A 57 -28.85 -34.03 25.90
N CYS A 58 -28.55 -35.21 26.44
CA CYS A 58 -29.51 -36.30 26.64
C CYS A 58 -29.88 -36.48 28.12
N GLU A 59 -29.49 -35.61 29.05
CA GLU A 59 -29.85 -35.74 30.47
C GLU A 59 -31.37 -35.80 30.68
N GLN A 60 -32.12 -35.03 29.88
CA GLN A 60 -33.59 -35.05 29.87
C GLN A 60 -34.13 -36.06 28.86
N ASP A 61 -35.03 -36.96 29.27
CA ASP A 61 -35.61 -37.99 28.40
C ASP A 61 -36.43 -37.43 27.23
N SER A 62 -36.99 -36.23 27.37
CA SER A 62 -37.66 -35.51 26.28
C SER A 62 -36.69 -35.15 25.15
N GLN A 63 -35.50 -34.66 25.49
CA GLN A 63 -34.47 -34.28 24.52
C GLN A 63 -33.77 -35.52 23.95
N HIS A 64 -33.49 -36.53 24.77
CA HIS A 64 -33.04 -37.85 24.30
C HIS A 64 -34.03 -38.48 23.30
N SER A 65 -35.34 -38.40 23.56
CA SER A 65 -36.39 -38.86 22.63
C SER A 65 -36.38 -38.08 21.30
N LYS A 66 -36.19 -36.76 21.36
CA LYS A 66 -36.03 -35.90 20.17
C LYS A 66 -34.81 -36.29 19.34
N ILE A 67 -33.64 -36.46 19.98
CA ILE A 67 -32.40 -36.86 19.29
C ILE A 67 -32.54 -38.27 18.72
N LYS A 68 -33.22 -39.20 19.42
CA LYS A 68 -33.50 -40.55 18.92
C LYS A 68 -34.33 -40.54 17.63
N LYS A 69 -35.32 -39.65 17.51
CA LYS A 69 -36.06 -39.47 16.24
C LYS A 69 -35.16 -38.93 15.13
N LEU A 70 -34.39 -37.88 15.42
CA LEU A 70 -33.46 -37.27 14.46
C LEU A 70 -32.44 -38.29 13.92
N VAL A 71 -31.86 -39.12 14.80
CA VAL A 71 -30.95 -40.21 14.40
C VAL A 71 -31.70 -41.27 13.57
N ALA A 72 -32.93 -41.63 13.92
CA ALA A 72 -33.72 -42.59 13.16
C ALA A 72 -34.05 -42.09 11.73
N ALA A 73 -34.43 -40.82 11.58
CA ALA A 73 -34.62 -40.18 10.27
C ALA A 73 -33.30 -40.15 9.47
N ALA A 74 -32.22 -39.64 10.09
CA ALA A 74 -30.91 -39.51 9.46
C ALA A 74 -30.27 -40.85 9.05
N THR A 75 -30.68 -41.96 9.68
CA THR A 75 -30.11 -43.31 9.44
C THR A 75 -31.10 -44.30 8.83
N LYS A 76 -32.26 -43.83 8.33
CA LYS A 76 -33.28 -44.57 7.56
C LYS A 76 -32.71 -45.49 6.46
N TYR A 77 -31.57 -45.12 5.88
CA TYR A 77 -30.87 -45.86 4.81
C TYR A 77 -29.50 -46.44 5.24
N SER A 78 -29.15 -46.39 6.51
CA SER A 78 -27.91 -47.01 7.03
C SER A 78 -28.04 -48.53 7.11
N THR A 79 -26.93 -49.25 6.87
CA THR A 79 -26.91 -50.71 7.03
C THR A 79 -26.88 -51.15 8.49
N LYS A 80 -26.44 -50.26 9.40
CA LYS A 80 -26.26 -50.51 10.84
C LYS A 80 -26.57 -49.23 11.65
N PRO A 81 -27.85 -48.84 11.79
CA PRO A 81 -28.20 -47.62 12.52
C PRO A 81 -27.66 -47.65 13.98
N PRO A 82 -27.14 -46.52 14.51
CA PRO A 82 -26.57 -46.46 15.86
C PRO A 82 -27.57 -46.89 16.94
N GLN A 83 -27.21 -47.91 17.73
CA GLN A 83 -28.07 -48.43 18.79
C GLN A 83 -28.00 -47.58 20.07
N ASP A 84 -26.83 -47.03 20.40
CA ASP A 84 -26.65 -46.12 21.53
C ASP A 84 -26.64 -44.66 21.06
N VAL A 85 -27.82 -44.04 21.14
CA VAL A 85 -28.04 -42.62 20.84
C VAL A 85 -27.31 -41.72 21.84
N ARG A 86 -27.17 -42.14 23.11
CA ARG A 86 -26.52 -41.34 24.16
C ARG A 86 -25.00 -41.29 23.97
N ALA A 87 -24.37 -42.39 23.52
CA ALA A 87 -22.97 -42.41 23.13
C ALA A 87 -22.70 -41.58 21.85
N LEU A 88 -23.59 -41.65 20.84
CA LEU A 88 -23.50 -40.81 19.65
C LEU A 88 -23.55 -39.32 20.02
N ALA A 89 -24.58 -38.93 20.79
CA ALA A 89 -24.81 -37.56 21.18
C ALA A 89 -23.69 -36.97 22.07
N LYS A 90 -22.96 -37.82 22.81
CA LYS A 90 -21.83 -37.41 23.67
C LYS A 90 -20.49 -37.26 22.93
N SER A 91 -20.23 -38.01 21.86
CA SER A 91 -18.89 -38.11 21.25
C SER A 91 -18.81 -37.82 19.75
N TYR A 92 -19.95 -37.69 19.08
CA TYR A 92 -20.04 -37.42 17.64
C TYR A 92 -21.07 -36.33 17.23
N PRO A 93 -21.55 -35.38 18.08
CA PRO A 93 -22.63 -34.48 17.66
C PRO A 93 -22.25 -33.55 16.49
N LYS A 94 -21.03 -33.00 16.43
CA LYS A 94 -20.52 -32.24 15.28
C LYS A 94 -20.37 -33.15 14.06
N VAL A 95 -19.70 -34.29 14.20
CA VAL A 95 -19.48 -35.27 13.11
C VAL A 95 -20.82 -35.71 12.49
N PHE A 96 -21.80 -36.06 13.31
CA PHE A 96 -23.16 -36.41 12.88
C PHE A 96 -23.85 -35.24 12.16
N THR A 97 -23.73 -34.03 12.70
CA THR A 97 -24.33 -32.83 12.08
C THR A 97 -23.72 -32.52 10.71
N ILE A 98 -22.39 -32.63 10.56
CA ILE A 98 -21.69 -32.49 9.27
C ILE A 98 -22.21 -33.54 8.28
N LEU A 99 -22.30 -34.81 8.70
CA LEU A 99 -22.81 -35.90 7.85
C LEU A 99 -24.28 -35.69 7.42
N VAL A 100 -25.12 -35.11 8.26
CA VAL A 100 -26.50 -34.71 7.88
C VAL A 100 -26.48 -33.57 6.85
N ILE A 101 -25.62 -32.56 7.02
CA ILE A 101 -25.51 -31.43 6.09
C ILE A 101 -25.06 -31.88 4.69
N ILE A 102 -24.09 -32.79 4.59
CA ILE A 102 -23.65 -33.34 3.29
C ILE A 102 -24.53 -34.51 2.78
N GLY A 103 -25.61 -34.87 3.50
CA GLY A 103 -26.53 -35.95 3.13
C GLY A 103 -25.96 -37.38 3.26
N GLN A 104 -24.77 -37.53 3.86
CA GLN A 104 -24.06 -38.80 4.05
C GLN A 104 -24.31 -39.44 5.43
N SER A 105 -25.33 -39.00 6.18
CA SER A 105 -25.65 -39.48 7.54
C SER A 105 -25.89 -40.98 7.66
N HIS A 106 -26.21 -41.65 6.55
CA HIS A 106 -26.33 -43.11 6.50
C HIS A 106 -25.00 -43.86 6.74
N HIS A 107 -23.85 -43.18 6.61
CA HIS A 107 -22.49 -43.69 6.87
C HIS A 107 -21.99 -43.49 8.32
N ILE A 108 -22.82 -42.98 9.24
CA ILE A 108 -22.42 -42.73 10.65
C ILE A 108 -21.87 -43.98 11.36
N ASP A 109 -22.24 -45.18 10.91
CA ASP A 109 -21.77 -46.47 11.43
C ASP A 109 -20.28 -46.73 11.15
N ALA A 110 -19.68 -46.04 10.17
CA ALA A 110 -18.24 -46.04 9.96
C ALA A 110 -17.47 -45.19 11.00
N PHE A 111 -18.13 -44.20 11.62
CA PHE A 111 -17.53 -43.27 12.58
C PHE A 111 -17.72 -43.77 14.02
N VAL A 112 -18.92 -44.25 14.35
CA VAL A 112 -19.27 -44.70 15.71
C VAL A 112 -18.42 -45.90 16.13
N GLY A 113 -17.59 -45.67 17.16
CA GLY A 113 -16.65 -46.64 17.71
C GLY A 113 -15.19 -46.34 17.33
N GLN A 114 -14.96 -45.58 16.25
CA GLN A 114 -13.62 -45.11 15.90
C GLN A 114 -13.24 -43.88 16.73
N ARG A 115 -12.39 -44.07 17.75
CA ARG A 115 -11.83 -42.96 18.57
C ARG A 115 -11.02 -41.94 17.77
N ALA A 116 -10.57 -42.29 16.56
CA ALA A 116 -9.87 -41.38 15.65
C ALA A 116 -10.83 -40.43 14.89
N LEU A 117 -12.14 -40.71 14.91
CA LEU A 117 -13.19 -39.98 14.18
C LEU A 117 -14.27 -39.42 15.12
N GLN A 118 -13.86 -39.05 16.34
CA GLN A 118 -14.70 -38.36 17.33
C GLN A 118 -14.59 -36.83 17.21
N ASP A 119 -15.56 -36.13 17.77
CA ASP A 119 -15.63 -34.65 17.76
C ASP A 119 -14.37 -33.98 18.35
N ASP A 120 -13.71 -34.63 19.31
CA ASP A 120 -12.47 -34.17 19.95
C ASP A 120 -11.20 -34.45 19.09
N LYS A 121 -11.39 -34.84 17.83
CA LYS A 121 -10.35 -35.02 16.79
C LYS A 121 -10.60 -34.15 15.55
N LEU A 122 -11.63 -33.31 15.56
CA LEU A 122 -11.84 -32.26 14.57
C LEU A 122 -10.86 -31.09 14.79
N PRO A 123 -10.43 -30.35 13.74
CA PRO A 123 -10.67 -30.62 12.32
C PRO A 123 -9.80 -31.77 11.79
N TYR A 124 -10.32 -32.56 10.85
CA TYR A 124 -9.57 -33.63 10.20
C TYR A 124 -8.72 -33.08 9.03
N SER A 125 -7.43 -33.36 9.11
CA SER A 125 -6.42 -33.06 8.09
C SER A 125 -6.42 -34.10 6.95
N PRO A 126 -5.91 -33.77 5.73
CA PRO A 126 -6.03 -34.64 4.55
C PRO A 126 -5.39 -36.02 4.62
N ASP A 127 -4.46 -36.25 5.55
CA ASP A 127 -3.88 -37.58 5.83
C ASP A 127 -4.89 -38.55 6.48
N LYS A 128 -5.98 -38.03 7.07
CA LYS A 128 -7.06 -38.85 7.63
C LYS A 128 -8.02 -39.40 6.56
N ARG A 129 -7.90 -38.99 5.29
CA ARG A 129 -8.81 -39.38 4.18
C ARG A 129 -9.03 -40.89 4.07
N ASP A 130 -8.02 -41.72 4.31
CA ASP A 130 -8.17 -43.19 4.23
C ASP A 130 -8.98 -43.83 5.37
N LEU A 131 -9.31 -43.09 6.43
CA LEU A 131 -10.25 -43.52 7.47
C LEU A 131 -11.72 -43.32 7.08
N PHE A 132 -11.99 -42.55 6.02
CA PHE A 132 -13.35 -42.18 5.60
C PHE A 132 -13.93 -43.18 4.56
N PRO A 133 -15.27 -43.31 4.49
CA PRO A 133 -15.93 -44.12 3.46
C PRO A 133 -15.55 -43.68 2.04
N LYS A 134 -15.19 -44.64 1.19
CA LYS A 134 -14.84 -44.38 -0.22
C LYS A 134 -16.10 -44.45 -1.08
N LEU A 135 -16.54 -43.30 -1.58
CA LEU A 135 -17.67 -43.22 -2.53
C LEU A 135 -17.29 -43.75 -3.91
N ALA A 136 -18.30 -44.23 -4.65
CA ALA A 136 -18.14 -44.67 -6.03
C ALA A 136 -17.75 -43.48 -6.93
N GLY A 137 -16.68 -43.65 -7.73
CA GLY A 137 -16.10 -42.59 -8.56
C GLY A 137 -14.74 -42.08 -8.06
N GLY A 138 -14.38 -42.33 -6.79
CA GLY A 138 -13.02 -42.15 -6.29
C GLY A 138 -12.68 -40.77 -5.69
N THR A 139 -13.63 -39.84 -5.64
CA THR A 139 -13.48 -38.50 -5.01
C THR A 139 -14.75 -38.07 -4.26
N THR A 140 -14.62 -36.99 -3.50
CA THR A 140 -15.62 -36.08 -2.88
C THR A 140 -16.05 -36.27 -1.43
N PHE A 141 -16.15 -37.47 -0.82
CA PHE A 141 -16.66 -37.58 0.57
C PHE A 141 -15.87 -36.72 1.56
N PHE A 142 -14.54 -36.93 1.61
CA PHE A 142 -13.67 -36.20 2.54
C PHE A 142 -13.60 -34.72 2.16
N GLU A 143 -13.66 -34.39 0.87
CA GLU A 143 -13.61 -33.02 0.38
C GLU A 143 -14.90 -32.23 0.72
N GLU A 144 -16.06 -32.89 0.74
CA GLU A 144 -17.34 -32.32 1.17
C GLU A 144 -17.38 -32.15 2.69
N PHE A 145 -17.00 -33.19 3.45
CA PHE A 145 -16.89 -33.11 4.91
C PHE A 145 -15.92 -32.00 5.35
N SER A 146 -14.74 -31.92 4.72
CA SER A 146 -13.67 -30.99 5.09
C SER A 146 -13.98 -29.52 4.77
N LYS A 147 -14.90 -29.24 3.84
CA LYS A 147 -15.45 -27.88 3.63
C LYS A 147 -16.36 -27.45 4.78
N ILE A 148 -17.22 -28.36 5.23
CA ILE A 148 -18.28 -28.07 6.22
C ILE A 148 -17.76 -28.12 7.66
N GLN A 149 -16.71 -28.91 7.96
CA GLN A 149 -16.22 -29.07 9.34
C GLN A 149 -15.87 -27.75 10.03
N TRP A 150 -15.42 -26.74 9.28
CA TRP A 150 -15.05 -25.43 9.82
C TRP A 150 -16.21 -24.64 10.42
N GLU A 151 -17.46 -24.95 10.07
CA GLU A 151 -18.65 -24.41 10.75
C GLU A 151 -18.78 -24.91 12.20
N PHE A 152 -17.99 -25.92 12.58
CA PHE A 152 -17.96 -26.55 13.91
C PHE A 152 -16.55 -26.57 14.53
N CYS A 153 -15.56 -25.96 13.87
CA CYS A 153 -14.16 -25.86 14.30
C CYS A 153 -13.78 -24.38 14.46
N VAL A 154 -14.55 -23.69 15.31
CA VAL A 154 -14.22 -22.34 15.79
C VAL A 154 -13.81 -22.47 17.25
N ASP A 155 -12.64 -21.92 17.56
CA ASP A 155 -12.07 -21.81 18.89
C ASP A 155 -12.07 -20.33 19.32
N PRO A 156 -12.13 -20.03 20.63
CA PRO A 156 -11.94 -18.67 21.13
C PRO A 156 -10.62 -18.05 20.65
N LEU A 157 -10.66 -16.75 20.36
CA LEU A 157 -9.48 -16.03 19.90
C LEU A 157 -8.65 -15.58 21.11
N SER A 158 -7.60 -16.34 21.43
CA SER A 158 -6.69 -16.08 22.55
C SER A 158 -5.40 -15.37 22.14
N TYR A 159 -4.77 -14.67 23.08
CA TYR A 159 -3.50 -13.97 22.87
C TYR A 159 -2.44 -14.92 22.28
N SER A 160 -2.01 -14.64 21.05
CA SER A 160 -1.09 -15.52 20.32
C SER A 160 -0.24 -14.75 19.31
N SER A 161 1.07 -15.05 19.26
CA SER A 161 2.04 -14.21 18.53
C SER A 161 2.61 -14.92 17.30
N GLY A 162 2.04 -14.62 16.12
CA GLY A 162 2.47 -15.16 14.83
C GLY A 162 1.93 -16.55 14.52
N VAL A 163 0.65 -16.82 14.85
CA VAL A 163 -0.01 -18.08 14.49
C VAL A 163 -0.31 -18.12 12.99
N ILE A 164 -0.13 -19.27 12.36
CA ILE A 164 -0.64 -19.53 11.01
C ILE A 164 -1.95 -20.28 11.16
N PHE A 165 -3.07 -19.62 10.86
CA PHE A 165 -4.39 -20.25 10.84
C PHE A 165 -4.64 -20.94 9.51
N GLU A 166 -5.44 -22.01 9.57
CA GLU A 166 -5.83 -22.79 8.42
C GLU A 166 -6.70 -21.96 7.44
N ASN A 167 -6.49 -22.16 6.15
CA ASN A 167 -7.09 -21.36 5.08
C ASN A 167 -8.63 -21.27 5.15
N ASP A 168 -9.29 -22.37 5.49
CA ASP A 168 -10.76 -22.45 5.57
C ASP A 168 -11.30 -22.24 6.99
N ARG A 169 -10.46 -21.85 7.96
CA ARG A 169 -10.88 -21.62 9.35
C ARG A 169 -11.75 -20.38 9.47
N ILE A 170 -12.83 -20.49 10.25
CA ILE A 170 -13.68 -19.36 10.61
C ILE A 170 -13.17 -18.81 11.96
N LEU A 171 -12.94 -17.50 12.01
CA LEU A 171 -12.59 -16.77 13.22
C LEU A 171 -13.87 -16.18 13.84
N PRO A 172 -13.99 -16.07 15.18
CA PRO A 172 -15.20 -15.64 15.88
C PRO A 172 -15.45 -14.11 15.82
N ILE A 173 -15.07 -13.47 14.71
CA ILE A 173 -15.28 -12.04 14.48
C ILE A 173 -16.74 -11.82 14.04
N ALA A 174 -17.53 -11.24 14.92
CA ALA A 174 -18.95 -10.95 14.73
C ALA A 174 -19.22 -9.83 13.71
N SER A 175 -18.35 -8.82 13.67
CA SER A 175 -18.45 -7.69 12.74
C SER A 175 -17.07 -7.17 12.34
N MET A 176 -16.96 -6.61 11.13
CA MET A 176 -15.75 -5.98 10.62
C MET A 176 -16.09 -4.73 9.81
N LYS A 177 -15.58 -3.57 10.23
CA LYS A 177 -15.85 -2.26 9.64
C LYS A 177 -14.54 -1.54 9.34
N ARG A 178 -14.32 -1.14 8.09
CA ARG A 178 -13.14 -0.36 7.68
C ARG A 178 -13.13 1.01 8.39
N VAL A 179 -11.96 1.41 8.88
CA VAL A 179 -11.74 2.65 9.64
C VAL A 179 -10.77 3.59 8.92
N ASP A 180 -9.86 3.07 8.09
CA ASP A 180 -8.98 3.93 7.30
C ASP A 180 -9.74 4.84 6.32
N THR A 181 -9.29 6.10 6.24
CA THR A 181 -9.83 7.14 5.35
C THR A 181 -8.92 7.42 4.15
N THR A 182 -7.68 6.90 4.19
CA THR A 182 -6.62 7.14 3.21
C THR A 182 -6.51 5.98 2.21
N LYS A 183 -7.07 6.18 1.01
CA LYS A 183 -6.85 5.28 -0.13
C LYS A 183 -5.38 5.34 -0.58
N GLY A 184 -4.56 4.38 -0.15
CA GLY A 184 -3.16 4.24 -0.61
C GLY A 184 -2.20 3.50 0.33
N SER A 185 -2.54 3.33 1.61
CA SER A 185 -1.65 2.73 2.61
C SER A 185 -1.29 1.26 2.34
N SER A 186 -0.06 0.87 2.70
CA SER A 186 0.47 -0.52 2.58
C SER A 186 -0.28 -1.57 3.43
N ALA A 187 -1.09 -1.11 4.39
CA ALA A 187 -2.00 -1.92 5.17
C ALA A 187 -3.38 -1.24 5.23
N SER A 188 -4.44 -2.03 5.46
CA SER A 188 -5.78 -1.53 5.75
C SER A 188 -6.14 -1.72 7.22
N VAL A 189 -7.00 -0.86 7.75
CA VAL A 189 -7.33 -0.79 9.17
C VAL A 189 -8.82 -0.96 9.36
N HIS A 190 -9.21 -1.99 10.10
CA HIS A 190 -10.59 -2.36 10.33
C HIS A 190 -10.87 -2.50 11.82
N LYS A 191 -11.93 -1.87 12.31
CA LYS A 191 -12.53 -2.19 13.59
C LYS A 191 -13.18 -3.56 13.48
N ILE A 192 -12.96 -4.42 14.47
CA ILE A 192 -13.64 -5.70 14.61
C ILE A 192 -14.41 -5.75 15.94
N THR A 193 -15.42 -6.60 16.00
CA THR A 193 -16.08 -7.02 17.24
C THR A 193 -15.98 -8.54 17.33
N ILE A 194 -15.54 -9.08 18.45
CA ILE A 194 -15.49 -10.55 18.69
C ILE A 194 -16.76 -10.96 19.47
N HIS A 195 -17.23 -12.20 19.32
CA HIS A 195 -18.30 -12.71 20.18
C HIS A 195 -17.79 -12.86 21.62
N LYS A 196 -18.55 -12.37 22.61
CA LYS A 196 -18.18 -12.38 24.04
C LYS A 196 -17.84 -13.76 24.63
N GLU A 197 -18.42 -14.83 24.08
CA GLU A 197 -18.15 -16.21 24.50
C GLU A 197 -16.91 -16.82 23.84
N ASP A 198 -16.32 -16.13 22.86
CA ASP A 198 -15.27 -16.60 21.96
C ASP A 198 -14.06 -15.60 21.94
N ASP A 199 -13.94 -14.71 22.94
CA ASP A 199 -12.89 -13.69 23.08
C ASP A 199 -12.02 -13.95 24.33
N ASP A 200 -10.80 -14.44 24.11
CA ASP A 200 -9.78 -14.70 25.14
C ASP A 200 -8.57 -13.74 25.00
N LEU A 201 -8.75 -12.58 24.34
CA LEU A 201 -7.64 -11.65 24.07
C LEU A 201 -7.21 -10.83 25.30
N THR A 202 -8.16 -10.38 26.12
CA THR A 202 -7.91 -9.55 27.32
C THR A 202 -7.72 -10.37 28.60
N GLY A 203 -8.05 -11.66 28.58
CA GLY A 203 -8.01 -12.54 29.74
C GLY A 203 -9.09 -12.26 30.79
N SER A 204 -9.22 -13.15 31.77
CA SER A 204 -10.30 -13.12 32.79
C SER A 204 -10.22 -11.97 33.81
N SER A 205 -9.39 -10.96 33.56
CA SER A 205 -9.22 -9.74 34.36
C SER A 205 -9.87 -8.50 33.73
N ALA A 206 -10.47 -8.62 32.55
CA ALA A 206 -11.25 -7.56 31.91
C ALA A 206 -12.51 -7.18 32.74
N PRO A 207 -12.92 -5.91 32.79
CA PRO A 207 -14.23 -5.51 33.30
C PRO A 207 -15.37 -6.16 32.50
N GLU A 208 -16.50 -6.48 33.12
CA GLU A 208 -17.65 -7.10 32.43
C GLU A 208 -18.24 -6.22 31.29
N GLU A 209 -17.95 -4.92 31.30
CA GLU A 209 -18.36 -3.92 30.30
C GLU A 209 -17.38 -3.76 29.12
N ASP A 210 -16.26 -4.50 29.07
CA ASP A 210 -15.34 -4.42 27.94
C ASP A 210 -16.06 -4.77 26.63
N SER A 211 -15.93 -3.88 25.65
CA SER A 211 -16.79 -3.85 24.45
C SER A 211 -16.54 -4.99 23.45
N HIS A 212 -15.51 -5.83 23.66
CA HIS A 212 -14.99 -6.82 22.71
C HIS A 212 -14.63 -6.21 21.34
N GLU A 213 -14.28 -4.92 21.32
CA GLU A 213 -13.91 -4.17 20.12
C GLU A 213 -12.39 -3.99 20.00
N TYR A 214 -11.85 -4.42 18.85
CA TYR A 214 -10.42 -4.36 18.55
C TYR A 214 -10.19 -3.77 17.15
N VAL A 215 -8.93 -3.61 16.76
CA VAL A 215 -8.52 -3.17 15.42
C VAL A 215 -7.65 -4.24 14.78
N VAL A 216 -8.04 -4.71 13.59
CA VAL A 216 -7.18 -5.53 12.73
C VAL A 216 -6.49 -4.62 11.71
N LYS A 217 -5.15 -4.61 11.77
CA LYS A 217 -4.25 -4.03 10.76
C LYS A 217 -3.85 -5.15 9.80
N SER A 218 -4.42 -5.15 8.59
CA SER A 218 -4.21 -6.17 7.55
C SER A 218 -3.18 -5.70 6.53
N TYR A 219 -2.09 -6.43 6.38
CA TYR A 219 -1.02 -6.13 5.42
C TYR A 219 -1.32 -6.80 4.08
N TYR A 220 -1.39 -6.00 3.02
CA TYR A 220 -1.55 -6.50 1.67
C TYR A 220 -0.26 -7.19 1.19
N PRO A 221 -0.30 -8.17 0.27
CA PRO A 221 0.92 -8.72 -0.33
C PRO A 221 1.43 -7.82 -1.47
N PRO A 222 2.52 -7.07 -1.23
CA PRO A 222 3.62 -7.07 -2.20
C PRO A 222 4.93 -7.59 -1.58
N ASP A 223 5.92 -7.82 -2.45
CA ASP A 223 7.29 -8.16 -2.04
C ASP A 223 7.80 -7.11 -1.02
N GLY A 224 8.16 -7.54 0.19
CA GLY A 224 8.56 -6.69 1.31
C GLY A 224 7.53 -6.56 2.45
N ALA A 225 6.25 -6.90 2.23
CA ALA A 225 5.22 -6.84 3.29
C ALA A 225 5.53 -7.74 4.50
N GLU A 226 6.19 -8.89 4.27
CA GLU A 226 6.69 -9.77 5.31
C GLU A 226 7.68 -9.05 6.24
N ASN A 227 8.58 -8.22 5.71
CA ASN A 227 9.58 -7.52 6.50
C ASN A 227 8.91 -6.50 7.42
N TYR A 228 7.94 -5.72 6.92
CA TYR A 228 7.21 -4.74 7.72
C TYR A 228 6.36 -5.39 8.82
N TYR A 229 5.62 -6.46 8.47
CA TYR A 229 4.84 -7.24 9.44
C TYR A 229 5.74 -7.90 10.50
N SER A 230 6.78 -8.63 10.08
CA SER A 230 7.68 -9.32 11.00
C SER A 230 8.43 -8.34 11.91
N ALA A 231 8.83 -7.16 11.41
CA ALA A 231 9.43 -6.11 12.21
C ALA A 231 8.46 -5.54 13.25
N GLU A 232 7.23 -5.21 12.86
CA GLU A 232 6.22 -4.65 13.77
C GLU A 232 5.79 -5.66 14.84
N VAL A 233 5.62 -6.94 14.46
CA VAL A 233 5.36 -8.03 15.41
C VAL A 233 6.59 -8.33 16.29
N GLU A 234 7.82 -8.23 15.80
CA GLU A 234 9.04 -8.34 16.64
C GLU A 234 9.10 -7.20 17.68
N ALA A 235 8.78 -5.97 17.27
CA ALA A 235 8.76 -4.82 18.15
C ALA A 235 7.69 -4.97 19.24
N PHE A 236 6.44 -5.29 18.88
CA PHE A 236 5.38 -5.52 19.86
C PHE A 236 5.65 -6.73 20.76
N ARG A 237 6.17 -7.85 20.24
CA ARG A 237 6.63 -8.98 21.07
C ARG A 237 7.71 -8.57 22.07
N SER A 238 8.68 -7.78 21.63
CA SER A 238 9.77 -7.31 22.49
C SER A 238 9.25 -6.38 23.59
N LEU A 239 8.28 -5.51 23.28
CA LEU A 239 7.67 -4.57 24.21
C LEU A 239 6.72 -5.27 25.21
N ASN A 240 5.88 -6.19 24.76
CA ASN A 240 5.00 -6.99 25.61
C ASN A 240 5.72 -8.08 26.42
N SER A 241 7.01 -8.34 26.17
CA SER A 241 7.79 -9.35 26.92
C SER A 241 7.94 -9.05 28.42
N LEU A 242 7.59 -7.83 28.84
CA LEU A 242 7.57 -7.35 30.22
C LEU A 242 6.31 -7.77 31.01
N SER A 243 5.48 -8.67 30.46
CA SER A 243 4.20 -9.21 30.99
C SER A 243 3.06 -8.22 31.24
N GLU A 244 3.34 -6.94 31.50
CA GLU A 244 2.34 -5.88 31.64
C GLU A 244 2.23 -5.03 30.36
N PRO A 245 1.02 -4.58 29.96
CA PRO A 245 0.87 -3.61 28.87
C PRO A 245 1.56 -2.28 29.18
N ILE A 246 2.35 -1.76 28.24
CA ILE A 246 3.05 -0.47 28.42
C ILE A 246 2.01 0.68 28.45
N PRO A 247 1.91 1.46 29.54
CA PRO A 247 0.98 2.58 29.59
C PRO A 247 1.30 3.62 28.52
N ASN A 248 0.26 4.12 27.84
CA ASN A 248 0.36 5.13 26.77
C ASN A 248 1.11 4.64 25.51
N LEU A 249 1.27 3.32 25.32
CA LEU A 249 1.48 2.66 24.04
C LEU A 249 0.15 1.97 23.63
N ILE A 250 -0.12 1.84 22.34
CA ILE A 250 -1.28 1.08 21.86
C ILE A 250 -1.17 -0.41 22.22
N GLY A 251 -2.23 -0.98 22.82
CA GLY A 251 -2.26 -2.40 23.17
C GLY A 251 -2.14 -3.31 21.94
N PHE A 252 -1.34 -4.37 22.06
CA PHE A 252 -1.19 -5.45 21.06
C PHE A 252 -1.72 -6.76 21.65
N TYR A 253 -2.65 -7.40 20.95
CA TYR A 253 -3.35 -8.62 21.40
C TYR A 253 -2.96 -9.88 20.62
N GLY A 254 -2.18 -9.73 19.55
CA GLY A 254 -1.68 -10.86 18.79
C GLY A 254 -1.40 -10.54 17.33
N ALA A 255 -0.87 -11.52 16.63
CA ALA A 255 -0.63 -11.44 15.20
C ALA A 255 -0.81 -12.82 14.56
N PHE A 256 -1.39 -12.86 13.36
CA PHE A 256 -1.67 -14.10 12.66
C PHE A 256 -1.58 -13.97 11.14
N THR A 257 -1.42 -15.11 10.49
CA THR A 257 -1.43 -15.27 9.03
C THR A 257 -2.53 -16.26 8.66
N GLN A 258 -3.37 -15.92 7.69
CA GLN A 258 -4.38 -16.82 7.10
C GLN A 258 -4.36 -16.60 5.58
N ASN A 259 -4.48 -17.64 4.75
CA ASN A 259 -4.47 -17.52 3.27
C ASN A 259 -3.30 -16.71 2.67
N GLN A 260 -2.15 -16.59 3.37
CA GLN A 260 -0.99 -15.74 3.04
C GLN A 260 -1.16 -14.23 3.32
N SER A 261 -2.35 -13.75 3.69
CA SER A 261 -2.54 -12.40 4.26
C SER A 261 -2.09 -12.37 5.73
N ARG A 262 -1.57 -11.22 6.17
CA ARG A 262 -0.96 -11.02 7.50
C ARG A 262 -1.74 -9.97 8.29
N HIS A 263 -1.96 -10.23 9.57
CA HIS A 263 -2.87 -9.46 10.40
C HIS A 263 -2.29 -9.23 11.80
N ILE A 264 -2.41 -8.01 12.31
CA ILE A 264 -2.09 -7.67 13.70
C ILE A 264 -3.38 -7.21 14.39
N ILE A 265 -3.63 -7.71 15.61
CA ILE A 265 -4.75 -7.29 16.45
C ILE A 265 -4.25 -6.27 17.48
N LEU A 266 -4.81 -5.07 17.42
CA LEU A 266 -4.49 -3.93 18.27
C LEU A 266 -5.73 -3.47 19.05
N GLN A 267 -5.51 -2.71 20.12
CA GLN A 267 -6.54 -2.03 20.89
C GLN A 267 -7.35 -1.05 20.03
N TYR A 268 -8.66 -1.01 20.23
CA TYR A 268 -9.49 0.00 19.59
C TYR A 268 -9.44 1.34 20.34
N ALA A 269 -8.95 2.36 19.66
CA ALA A 269 -9.00 3.75 20.10
C ALA A 269 -10.35 4.37 19.69
N ASN A 270 -11.32 4.41 20.60
CA ASN A 270 -12.71 4.80 20.29
C ASN A 270 -12.85 6.25 19.77
N VAL A 271 -11.97 7.15 20.21
CA VAL A 271 -11.91 8.53 19.72
C VAL A 271 -11.22 8.57 18.35
N GLY A 272 -10.10 7.88 18.15
CA GLY A 272 -9.33 7.89 16.90
C GLY A 272 -7.98 8.61 17.05
N THR A 273 -7.55 9.41 16.07
CA THR A 273 -6.26 10.12 16.15
C THR A 273 -6.34 11.43 16.96
N LEU A 274 -5.19 11.99 17.33
CA LEU A 274 -5.09 13.31 17.96
C LEU A 274 -5.64 14.43 17.04
N GLU A 275 -5.46 14.32 15.72
CA GLU A 275 -6.11 15.22 14.75
C GLU A 275 -7.65 15.15 14.88
N ASP A 276 -8.21 13.95 15.08
CA ASP A 276 -9.65 13.78 15.21
C ASP A 276 -10.17 14.25 16.57
N TYR A 277 -9.37 14.12 17.63
CA TYR A 277 -9.66 14.74 18.94
C TYR A 277 -9.73 16.27 18.80
N TRP A 278 -8.72 16.90 18.18
CA TRP A 278 -8.69 18.35 17.92
C TRP A 278 -9.83 18.87 17.03
N LYS A 279 -10.45 18.02 16.20
CA LYS A 279 -11.62 18.35 15.36
C LYS A 279 -12.95 18.34 16.12
N ARG A 280 -13.08 17.61 17.24
CA ARG A 280 -14.35 17.37 17.95
C ARG A 280 -14.42 17.96 19.35
N VAL A 281 -13.30 18.08 20.04
CA VAL A 281 -13.22 18.65 21.39
C VAL A 281 -12.78 20.11 21.30
N THR A 282 -13.32 20.98 22.14
CA THR A 282 -12.84 22.35 22.33
C THR A 282 -11.80 22.38 23.46
N PRO A 283 -10.77 23.24 23.41
CA PRO A 283 -9.82 23.35 24.51
C PRO A 283 -10.46 23.68 25.86
N PRO A 284 -9.91 23.15 26.97
CA PRO A 284 -10.36 23.51 28.31
C PRO A 284 -10.08 24.98 28.62
N ARG A 285 -10.92 25.55 29.51
CA ARG A 285 -10.80 26.95 29.97
C ARG A 285 -10.48 27.09 31.45
N LEU A 286 -10.76 26.06 32.25
CA LEU A 286 -10.48 26.00 33.67
C LEU A 286 -9.04 25.53 33.90
N GLY A 287 -8.34 26.13 34.87
CA GLY A 287 -6.93 25.79 35.14
C GLY A 287 -6.69 24.32 35.45
N GLU A 288 -7.60 23.68 36.17
CA GLU A 288 -7.50 22.26 36.55
C GLU A 288 -7.64 21.33 35.34
N ASP A 289 -8.61 21.58 34.45
CA ASP A 289 -8.79 20.82 33.21
C ASP A 289 -7.58 20.97 32.27
N ILE A 290 -7.02 22.18 32.15
CA ILE A 290 -5.83 22.45 31.35
C ILE A 290 -4.64 21.62 31.87
N VAL A 291 -4.41 21.62 33.20
CA VAL A 291 -3.34 20.84 33.83
C VAL A 291 -3.55 19.33 33.69
N ALA A 292 -4.78 18.83 33.89
CA ALA A 292 -5.12 17.41 33.74
C ALA A 292 -4.94 16.93 32.29
N LEU A 293 -5.35 17.73 31.31
CA LEU A 293 -5.17 17.43 29.90
C LEU A 293 -3.68 17.38 29.50
N TRP A 294 -2.89 18.34 29.96
CA TRP A 294 -1.45 18.35 29.76
C TRP A 294 -0.75 17.17 30.42
N GLU A 295 -1.11 16.82 31.65
CA GLU A 295 -0.64 15.61 32.33
C GLU A 295 -0.97 14.35 31.51
N ASN A 296 -2.17 14.27 30.92
CA ASN A 296 -2.58 13.11 30.12
C ASN A 296 -1.76 12.94 28.83
N ILE A 297 -1.43 14.01 28.10
CA ILE A 297 -0.58 13.90 26.89
C ILE A 297 0.91 13.76 27.21
N LEU A 298 1.40 14.37 28.30
CA LEU A 298 2.81 14.26 28.70
C LEU A 298 3.21 12.82 29.09
N LYS A 299 2.25 11.97 29.49
CA LYS A 299 2.46 10.53 29.73
C LYS A 299 2.99 9.76 28.52
N LEU A 300 2.83 10.27 27.28
CA LEU A 300 3.48 9.70 26.08
C LEU A 300 5.02 9.59 26.23
N SER A 301 5.63 10.45 27.05
CA SER A 301 7.07 10.35 27.36
C SER A 301 7.44 9.09 28.16
N GLY A 302 6.51 8.51 28.92
CA GLY A 302 6.69 7.22 29.61
C GLY A 302 6.74 6.04 28.63
N ALA A 303 5.81 5.99 27.68
CA ALA A 303 5.83 5.02 26.58
C ALA A 303 7.12 5.13 25.75
N LEU A 304 7.55 6.36 25.43
CA LEU A 304 8.80 6.58 24.70
C LEU A 304 10.04 6.12 25.47
N VAL A 305 10.06 6.24 26.81
CA VAL A 305 11.12 5.65 27.64
C VAL A 305 11.17 4.13 27.48
N GLN A 306 10.05 3.42 27.50
CA GLN A 306 10.06 1.96 27.32
C GLN A 306 10.51 1.54 25.91
N ILE A 307 10.09 2.28 24.87
CA ILE A 307 10.59 2.12 23.50
C ILE A 307 12.11 2.30 23.44
N HIS A 308 12.66 3.32 24.11
CA HIS A 308 14.10 3.62 24.10
C HIS A 308 14.96 2.72 24.99
N LEU A 309 14.37 2.10 26.03
CA LEU A 309 15.03 1.12 26.89
C LEU A 309 15.14 -0.27 26.24
N ASN A 310 14.24 -0.61 25.32
CA ASN A 310 14.17 -1.95 24.71
C ASN A 310 15.23 -2.16 23.59
N ARG A 311 16.49 -1.94 23.96
CA ARG A 311 17.70 -2.16 23.14
C ARG A 311 18.06 -3.64 23.14
N SER A 312 17.29 -4.46 22.42
CA SER A 312 17.54 -5.91 22.38
C SER A 312 18.46 -6.29 21.21
N THR A 313 19.66 -6.79 21.51
CA THR A 313 20.39 -7.66 20.59
C THR A 313 19.71 -9.03 20.54
N ASP A 314 19.98 -9.86 19.54
CA ASP A 314 19.75 -11.30 19.70
C ASP A 314 20.87 -11.96 20.53
N LEU A 315 20.71 -13.23 20.86
CA LEU A 315 21.73 -14.03 21.58
C LEU A 315 22.95 -14.40 20.70
N ALA A 316 22.95 -13.99 19.42
CA ALA A 316 24.00 -14.27 18.43
C ALA A 316 24.75 -13.00 17.98
N GLY A 317 24.52 -11.85 18.62
CA GLY A 317 25.19 -10.58 18.32
C GLY A 317 24.72 -9.87 17.05
N ARG A 318 23.55 -10.24 16.49
CA ARG A 318 22.99 -9.62 15.28
C ARG A 318 22.15 -8.39 15.63
N PRO A 319 22.13 -7.34 14.78
CA PRO A 319 21.18 -6.25 14.92
C PRO A 319 19.76 -6.77 14.64
N ARG A 320 18.83 -6.54 15.59
CA ARG A 320 17.40 -6.76 15.38
C ARG A 320 16.82 -5.69 14.46
N ILE A 321 15.65 -5.97 13.89
CA ILE A 321 14.97 -5.02 12.98
C ILE A 321 14.44 -3.83 13.79
N PHE A 322 13.96 -4.07 15.01
CA PHE A 322 13.59 -3.02 15.96
C PHE A 322 14.80 -2.51 16.75
N GLN A 323 15.17 -1.24 16.55
CA GLN A 323 16.38 -0.62 17.11
C GLN A 323 16.13 0.22 18.39
N GLY A 324 15.01 0.01 19.10
CA GLY A 324 14.67 0.80 20.29
C GLY A 324 14.36 2.28 19.97
N ARG A 325 13.63 2.52 18.88
CA ARG A 325 13.25 3.85 18.34
C ARG A 325 11.86 3.76 17.70
N HIS A 326 11.03 4.81 17.80
CA HIS A 326 9.69 4.87 17.21
C HIS A 326 9.68 5.39 15.75
N GLY A 327 10.66 6.18 15.32
CA GLY A 327 10.82 6.52 13.90
C GLY A 327 9.94 7.65 13.38
N ASP A 328 8.64 7.61 13.65
CA ASP A 328 7.57 8.38 13.00
C ASP A 328 6.51 8.90 14.01
N ILE A 329 6.93 9.73 14.98
CA ILE A 329 6.02 10.36 15.96
C ILE A 329 5.39 11.62 15.36
N LYS A 330 4.07 11.63 15.22
CA LYS A 330 3.26 12.74 14.67
C LYS A 330 1.79 12.61 15.12
N PRO A 331 0.93 13.64 15.00
CA PRO A 331 -0.44 13.61 15.53
C PRO A 331 -1.36 12.53 14.96
N SER A 332 -1.16 12.10 13.70
CA SER A 332 -1.90 10.95 13.13
C SER A 332 -1.54 9.61 13.79
N ASN A 333 -0.36 9.53 14.41
CA ASN A 333 0.19 8.33 15.05
C ASN A 333 0.08 8.40 16.59
N VAL A 334 -0.58 9.45 17.11
CA VAL A 334 -1.05 9.50 18.49
C VAL A 334 -2.53 9.17 18.48
N LEU A 335 -2.89 8.04 19.08
CA LEU A 335 -4.28 7.60 19.23
C LEU A 335 -4.86 8.07 20.56
N VAL A 336 -6.19 8.20 20.62
CA VAL A 336 -6.92 8.72 21.78
C VAL A 336 -8.04 7.75 22.15
N THR A 337 -8.20 7.46 23.43
CA THR A 337 -9.30 6.65 23.97
C THR A 337 -9.92 7.28 25.21
N GLY A 338 -11.22 7.06 25.43
CA GLY A 338 -12.01 7.58 26.55
C GLY A 338 -13.33 8.22 26.14
N ASP A 339 -14.06 8.74 27.12
CA ASP A 339 -15.35 9.40 26.91
C ASP A 339 -15.18 10.92 26.73
N ILE A 340 -15.20 11.38 25.47
CA ILE A 340 -15.12 12.81 25.14
C ILE A 340 -16.41 13.60 25.39
N VAL A 341 -17.51 12.94 25.78
CA VAL A 341 -18.80 13.58 26.06
C VAL A 341 -18.91 13.93 27.54
N SER A 342 -18.65 12.99 28.46
CA SER A 342 -18.68 13.28 29.90
C SER A 342 -17.35 13.76 30.48
N LYS A 343 -16.21 13.36 29.89
CA LYS A 343 -14.85 13.65 30.39
C LYS A 343 -13.89 14.05 29.25
N PRO A 344 -14.18 15.12 28.47
CA PRO A 344 -13.39 15.55 27.32
C PRO A 344 -11.88 15.65 27.57
N TYR A 345 -11.46 16.01 28.78
CA TYR A 345 -10.06 16.20 29.15
C TYR A 345 -9.44 15.02 29.93
N GLY A 346 -10.28 14.07 30.36
CA GLY A 346 -9.90 12.83 31.06
C GLY A 346 -9.52 11.67 30.14
N VAL A 347 -9.23 11.95 28.87
CA VAL A 347 -8.85 10.95 27.85
C VAL A 347 -7.41 10.46 27.99
N GLN A 348 -7.14 9.25 27.50
CA GLN A 348 -5.81 8.67 27.39
C GLN A 348 -5.25 8.84 25.98
N PHE A 349 -4.03 9.39 25.87
CA PHE A 349 -3.27 9.46 24.63
C PHE A 349 -2.28 8.29 24.54
N MET A 350 -2.12 7.68 23.36
CA MET A 350 -1.30 6.49 23.15
C MET A 350 -0.43 6.64 21.90
N LEU A 351 0.84 6.23 21.97
CA LEU A 351 1.70 6.08 20.80
C LEU A 351 1.26 4.86 19.97
N ALA A 352 1.22 4.98 18.65
CA ALA A 352 0.85 3.91 17.72
C ALA A 352 1.68 3.97 16.43
N ASP A 353 1.67 2.87 15.67
CA ASP A 353 2.44 2.69 14.42
C ASP A 353 3.94 3.01 14.58
N LEU A 354 4.72 2.00 15.02
CA LEU A 354 6.11 2.11 15.48
C LEU A 354 7.15 2.50 14.40
N GLY A 355 6.74 3.13 13.30
CA GLY A 355 7.60 3.66 12.22
C GLY A 355 8.32 2.60 11.38
N LEU A 356 8.05 1.32 11.62
CA LEU A 356 8.76 0.19 11.01
C LEU A 356 8.48 0.05 9.50
N SER A 357 7.39 0.65 9.04
CA SER A 357 7.03 0.88 7.63
C SER A 357 8.01 1.80 6.87
N HIS A 358 8.83 2.59 7.56
CA HIS A 358 9.79 3.54 6.96
C HIS A 358 11.26 3.05 6.99
N PHE A 359 11.53 1.80 7.35
CA PHE A 359 12.87 1.21 7.25
C PHE A 359 13.16 0.79 5.80
N GLU A 360 13.54 1.78 4.97
CA GLU A 360 14.35 1.53 3.78
C GLU A 360 15.60 0.72 4.21
N VAL A 361 15.76 -0.49 3.67
CA VAL A 361 16.99 -1.26 3.86
C VAL A 361 18.14 -0.43 3.29
N VAL A 362 19.16 -0.18 4.10
CA VAL A 362 20.36 0.57 3.68
C VAL A 362 21.18 -0.31 2.73
N VAL A 363 20.77 -0.34 1.47
CA VAL A 363 21.59 -0.71 0.33
C VAL A 363 22.20 0.58 -0.19
N GLU A 364 23.52 0.66 -0.20
CA GLU A 364 24.24 1.88 -0.58
C GLU A 364 23.93 2.29 -2.02
N GLY A 365 23.64 3.59 -2.24
CA GLY A 365 23.71 4.19 -3.58
C GLY A 365 22.40 4.52 -4.32
N LYS A 366 21.24 4.68 -3.65
CA LYS A 366 20.06 5.34 -4.27
C LYS A 366 19.40 6.37 -3.34
N GLU A 367 18.94 7.47 -3.94
CA GLU A 367 18.26 8.57 -3.24
C GLU A 367 16.77 8.29 -2.99
N ARG A 368 16.22 8.90 -1.94
CA ARG A 368 14.83 8.76 -1.50
C ARG A 368 13.85 9.39 -2.50
N SER A 369 12.89 8.61 -2.98
CA SER A 369 11.70 9.15 -3.66
C SER A 369 10.45 8.27 -3.44
N THR A 370 9.57 8.72 -2.56
CA THR A 370 8.16 8.29 -2.49
C THR A 370 7.28 9.53 -2.56
N GLU A 371 6.46 9.65 -3.60
CA GLU A 371 5.82 10.94 -3.93
C GLU A 371 4.56 11.24 -3.12
N GLU A 372 3.99 10.24 -2.44
CA GLU A 372 2.70 10.31 -1.72
C GLU A 372 2.83 10.83 -0.26
N SER A 373 3.96 11.44 0.11
CA SER A 373 4.19 12.03 1.44
C SER A 373 5.00 13.34 1.44
N LYS A 374 4.97 14.09 0.33
CA LYS A 374 5.62 15.40 0.18
C LYS A 374 5.05 16.45 1.15
N GLY A 375 5.66 16.55 2.33
CA GLY A 375 5.41 17.58 3.35
C GLY A 375 4.80 17.09 4.67
N GLY A 376 4.22 15.88 4.74
CA GLY A 376 3.50 15.37 5.92
C GLY A 376 4.43 14.92 7.07
N SER A 377 4.98 13.70 6.97
CA SER A 377 5.89 13.14 7.98
C SER A 377 7.19 13.96 8.13
N GLN A 378 7.64 14.61 7.05
CA GLN A 378 8.86 15.43 7.06
C GLN A 378 8.74 16.66 7.98
N ALA A 379 7.53 17.18 8.21
CA ALA A 379 7.30 18.33 9.07
C ALA A 379 7.76 18.09 10.52
N TYR A 380 7.60 16.86 11.02
CA TYR A 380 7.90 16.44 12.40
C TYR A 380 9.32 15.85 12.55
N SER A 381 10.08 15.75 11.45
CA SER A 381 11.44 15.20 11.45
C SER A 381 12.44 16.12 12.15
N ALA A 382 13.48 15.53 12.73
CA ALA A 382 14.57 16.27 13.36
C ALA A 382 15.58 16.83 12.33
N PRO A 383 16.30 17.91 12.65
CA PRO A 383 17.30 18.55 11.76
C PRO A 383 18.28 17.58 11.11
N GLU A 384 18.82 16.66 11.90
CA GLU A 384 19.81 15.65 11.50
C GLU A 384 19.28 14.56 10.54
N LEU A 385 17.97 14.53 10.23
CA LEU A 385 17.42 13.72 9.13
C LEU A 385 17.32 14.47 7.79
N ASN A 386 17.43 15.80 7.81
CA ASN A 386 17.35 16.66 6.63
C ASN A 386 18.72 17.19 6.16
N CYS A 387 19.74 17.17 7.03
CA CYS A 387 21.13 17.47 6.66
C CYS A 387 21.89 16.17 6.30
N SER A 388 22.47 16.12 5.10
CA SER A 388 23.00 14.89 4.48
C SER A 388 24.24 14.27 5.14
N ILE A 389 24.56 13.04 4.70
CA ILE A 389 25.66 12.14 5.11
C ILE A 389 25.33 11.30 6.36
N ARG A 390 24.86 10.07 6.10
CA ARG A 390 24.93 8.95 7.06
C ARG A 390 26.06 8.01 6.63
N THR A 391 27.10 7.91 7.45
CA THR A 391 27.97 6.71 7.47
C THR A 391 27.33 5.68 8.38
N PRO A 392 27.04 4.44 7.93
CA PRO A 392 26.56 3.40 8.83
C PRO A 392 27.67 3.01 9.81
N SER A 393 27.40 3.11 11.11
CA SER A 393 28.25 2.60 12.19
C SER A 393 27.44 1.65 13.06
N ASP A 394 27.98 0.47 13.35
CA ASP A 394 27.25 -0.66 13.98
C ASP A 394 26.88 -0.45 15.46
N ASN A 395 26.89 0.79 15.98
CA ASN A 395 26.54 1.12 17.35
C ASN A 395 25.66 2.38 17.42
N MET A 396 24.34 2.18 17.56
CA MET A 396 23.34 3.25 17.68
C MET A 396 23.58 4.13 18.91
N SER A 397 23.79 5.42 18.64
CA SER A 397 24.20 6.43 19.60
C SER A 397 23.01 7.09 20.33
N LYS A 398 23.27 7.80 21.44
CA LYS A 398 22.25 8.59 22.15
C LYS A 398 21.58 9.64 21.26
N ALA A 399 22.32 10.17 20.28
CA ALA A 399 21.84 11.17 19.33
C ALA A 399 20.64 10.68 18.50
N GLU A 400 20.63 9.40 18.09
CA GLU A 400 19.62 8.88 17.16
C GLU A 400 18.27 8.59 17.85
N GLN A 401 18.28 8.31 19.14
CA GLN A 401 17.06 8.28 19.96
C GLN A 401 16.52 9.70 20.23
N SER A 402 17.35 10.74 20.16
CA SER A 402 16.92 12.14 20.32
C SER A 402 16.11 12.68 19.13
N ILE A 403 16.06 11.95 18.01
CA ILE A 403 15.17 12.27 16.88
C ILE A 403 13.71 12.14 17.33
N ASP A 404 13.37 11.09 18.09
CA ASP A 404 12.00 10.86 18.55
C ASP A 404 11.59 11.90 19.60
N THR A 405 12.53 12.40 20.43
CA THR A 405 12.21 13.45 21.42
C THR A 405 12.02 14.81 20.77
N TRP A 406 12.69 15.10 19.64
CA TRP A 406 12.34 16.23 18.77
C TRP A 406 10.93 16.05 18.19
N SER A 407 10.62 14.90 17.59
CA SER A 407 9.28 14.65 17.00
C SER A 407 8.16 14.71 18.04
N LEU A 408 8.42 14.29 19.28
CA LEU A 408 7.49 14.47 20.41
C LEU A 408 7.36 15.96 20.82
N ALA A 409 8.43 16.76 20.74
CA ALA A 409 8.39 18.20 20.95
C ALA A 409 7.49 18.90 19.92
N CYS A 410 7.56 18.47 18.65
CA CYS A 410 6.69 18.92 17.57
C CYS A 410 5.20 18.69 17.91
N VAL A 411 4.85 17.48 18.37
CA VAL A 411 3.48 17.13 18.81
C VAL A 411 3.04 17.99 20.00
N PHE A 412 3.86 18.10 21.06
CA PHE A 412 3.54 18.95 22.21
C PHE A 412 3.42 20.43 21.83
N SER A 413 4.22 20.93 20.88
CA SER A 413 4.16 22.31 20.41
C SER A 413 2.89 22.62 19.61
N GLU A 414 2.32 21.66 18.89
CA GLU A 414 1.02 21.84 18.24
C GLU A 414 -0.14 21.67 19.22
N PHE A 415 -0.01 20.76 20.17
CA PHE A 415 -0.96 20.63 21.28
C PHE A 415 -1.05 21.94 22.08
N HIS A 416 0.07 22.62 22.31
CA HIS A 416 0.15 23.96 22.92
C HIS A 416 -0.60 25.02 22.12
N ALA A 417 -0.35 25.10 20.80
CA ALA A 417 -1.06 26.03 19.92
C ALA A 417 -2.58 25.77 19.87
N TRP A 418 -2.99 24.49 19.92
CA TRP A 418 -4.40 24.11 20.03
C TRP A 418 -4.99 24.44 21.41
N THR A 419 -4.30 24.17 22.52
CA THR A 419 -4.81 24.46 23.88
C THR A 419 -5.10 25.95 24.06
N VAL A 420 -4.27 26.82 23.48
CA VAL A 420 -4.41 28.28 23.59
C VAL A 420 -5.39 28.87 22.57
N GLY A 421 -5.31 28.49 21.30
CA GLY A 421 -6.07 29.11 20.21
C GLY A 421 -7.13 28.21 19.54
N GLY A 422 -7.35 27.01 20.07
CA GLY A 422 -8.19 25.99 19.46
C GLY A 422 -7.72 25.56 18.07
N LYS A 423 -8.66 25.00 17.30
CA LYS A 423 -8.45 24.61 15.90
C LYS A 423 -7.85 25.76 15.06
N TYR A 424 -8.37 26.98 15.22
CA TYR A 424 -7.87 28.16 14.49
C TYR A 424 -6.42 28.51 14.86
N GLY A 425 -6.06 28.45 16.15
CA GLY A 425 -4.68 28.65 16.61
C GLY A 425 -3.72 27.61 16.03
N LEU A 426 -4.11 26.34 16.04
CA LEU A 426 -3.34 25.26 15.43
C LEU A 426 -3.17 25.42 13.91
N GLU A 427 -4.25 25.72 13.18
CA GLU A 427 -4.22 25.92 11.73
C GLU A 427 -3.37 27.14 11.35
N LYS A 428 -3.52 28.26 12.06
CA LYS A 428 -2.68 29.45 11.88
C LYS A 428 -1.20 29.15 12.19
N TYR A 429 -0.91 28.45 13.28
CA TYR A 429 0.46 28.06 13.65
C TYR A 429 1.13 27.12 12.63
N ARG A 430 0.34 26.24 11.99
CA ARG A 430 0.81 25.42 10.85
C ARG A 430 1.10 26.27 9.62
N GLN A 431 0.21 27.21 9.28
CA GLN A 431 0.38 28.13 8.15
C GLN A 431 1.57 29.08 8.32
N GLU A 432 1.79 29.66 9.50
CA GLU A 432 2.91 30.58 9.75
C GLU A 432 4.27 29.87 9.60
N ARG A 433 4.39 28.61 10.02
CA ARG A 433 5.60 27.78 9.79
C ARG A 433 5.77 27.38 8.34
N MET A 434 4.70 27.00 7.65
CA MET A 434 4.75 26.63 6.21
C MET A 434 5.13 27.81 5.31
N ASN A 435 4.79 29.05 5.72
CA ASN A 435 5.10 30.28 4.99
C ASN A 435 6.44 30.94 5.42
N ASP A 436 7.21 30.34 6.33
CA ASP A 436 8.51 30.87 6.76
C ASP A 436 9.56 30.69 5.65
N LYS A 437 10.20 31.80 5.26
CA LYS A 437 11.15 31.85 4.13
C LYS A 437 12.43 31.04 4.37
N GLU A 438 12.76 30.68 5.61
CA GLU A 438 13.90 29.80 5.89
C GLU A 438 13.58 28.30 5.64
N VAL A 439 12.32 27.92 5.40
CA VAL A 439 11.89 26.53 5.15
C VAL A 439 12.12 26.12 3.68
N GLY A 440 12.24 24.81 3.42
CA GLY A 440 12.32 24.23 2.08
C GLY A 440 10.95 23.93 1.48
N GLU A 441 10.82 24.14 0.17
CA GLU A 441 9.56 23.96 -0.59
C GLU A 441 8.94 22.57 -0.42
N ASN A 442 9.77 21.53 -0.18
CA ASN A 442 9.32 20.16 0.06
C ASN A 442 9.13 19.80 1.56
N MET A 443 9.52 20.67 2.50
CA MET A 443 9.60 20.35 3.94
C MET A 443 8.26 20.54 4.69
N GLY A 444 7.24 21.09 4.03
CA GLY A 444 5.91 21.32 4.62
C GLY A 444 5.93 22.32 5.78
N ALA A 445 5.02 22.14 6.75
CA ALA A 445 4.96 22.95 7.97
C ALA A 445 6.03 22.51 8.99
N CYS A 446 7.32 22.53 8.61
CA CYS A 446 8.41 22.07 9.46
C CYS A 446 8.58 22.93 10.73
N PHE A 447 9.31 22.43 11.73
CA PHE A 447 9.71 23.20 12.92
C PHE A 447 11.10 23.82 12.79
N HIS A 448 11.91 23.37 11.83
CA HIS A 448 13.25 23.88 11.57
C HIS A 448 13.43 24.40 10.14
N CYS A 449 14.43 25.27 9.94
CA CYS A 449 14.80 25.77 8.62
C CYS A 449 15.72 24.81 7.84
N LYS A 450 16.02 25.16 6.59
CA LYS A 450 16.99 24.46 5.72
C LYS A 450 18.36 24.21 6.39
N SER A 451 18.78 25.07 7.33
CA SER A 451 20.04 24.93 8.07
C SER A 451 19.89 24.25 9.43
N GLY A 452 18.80 23.52 9.66
CA GLY A 452 18.54 22.73 10.87
C GLY A 452 18.09 23.50 12.11
N ARG A 453 18.29 24.82 12.18
CA ARG A 453 17.90 25.65 13.33
C ARG A 453 16.39 25.71 13.48
N LEU A 454 15.89 25.78 14.72
CA LEU A 454 14.48 26.01 15.01
C LEU A 454 13.98 27.32 14.36
N LEU A 455 12.78 27.30 13.78
CA LEU A 455 12.16 28.49 13.18
C LEU A 455 11.80 29.53 14.24
N ARG A 456 11.98 30.81 13.89
CA ARG A 456 11.54 31.93 14.73
C ARG A 456 10.02 31.92 14.94
N ALA A 457 9.25 31.47 13.94
CA ALA A 457 7.81 31.28 14.08
C ALA A 457 7.42 30.39 15.29
N VAL A 458 8.19 29.33 15.59
CA VAL A 458 7.98 28.48 16.77
C VAL A 458 8.16 29.31 18.05
N GLN A 459 9.32 29.96 18.20
CA GLN A 459 9.66 30.73 19.40
C GLN A 459 8.68 31.90 19.63
N SER A 460 8.35 32.65 18.58
CA SER A 460 7.40 33.76 18.63
C SER A 460 5.98 33.30 18.96
N TRP A 461 5.54 32.13 18.47
CA TRP A 461 4.23 31.58 18.83
C TRP A 461 4.18 31.17 20.31
N HIS A 462 5.22 30.53 20.82
CA HIS A 462 5.32 30.17 22.24
C HIS A 462 5.35 31.41 23.15
N GLU A 463 6.09 32.46 22.78
CA GLU A 463 6.12 33.71 23.54
C GLU A 463 4.80 34.49 23.46
N TYR A 464 4.14 34.52 22.30
CA TYR A 464 2.82 35.11 22.12
C TYR A 464 1.76 34.38 22.96
N SER A 465 1.79 33.04 22.97
CA SER A 465 0.87 32.19 23.73
C SER A 465 0.86 32.51 25.23
N LYS A 466 2.03 32.81 25.83
CA LYS A 466 2.16 33.25 27.24
C LYS A 466 1.35 34.53 27.57
N ARG A 467 0.98 35.31 26.55
CA ARG A 467 0.25 36.58 26.68
C ARG A 467 -1.25 36.45 26.42
N ILE A 468 -1.71 35.31 25.92
CA ILE A 468 -3.11 35.08 25.50
C ILE A 468 -3.73 33.77 26.04
N CYS A 469 -2.98 32.94 26.77
CA CYS A 469 -3.53 31.80 27.51
C CYS A 469 -4.52 32.24 28.60
N ALA A 470 -5.32 31.31 29.11
CA ALA A 470 -6.27 31.60 30.19
C ALA A 470 -5.55 32.08 31.45
N THR A 471 -6.20 32.93 32.26
CA THR A 471 -5.63 33.46 33.51
C THR A 471 -5.38 32.39 34.58
N GLU A 472 -6.04 31.25 34.46
CA GLU A 472 -5.87 30.07 35.33
C GLU A 472 -4.86 29.06 34.75
N ASP A 473 -4.31 29.29 33.55
CA ASP A 473 -3.37 28.39 32.90
C ASP A 473 -1.99 28.47 33.58
N SER A 474 -1.76 27.57 34.53
CA SER A 474 -0.52 27.50 35.31
C SER A 474 0.62 26.72 34.63
N ILE A 475 0.37 26.12 33.46
CA ILE A 475 1.26 25.14 32.81
C ILE A 475 1.76 25.56 31.42
N THR A 476 0.88 26.05 30.55
CA THR A 476 1.24 26.57 29.22
C THR A 476 2.32 27.67 29.28
N PRO A 477 2.31 28.61 30.25
CA PRO A 477 3.34 29.64 30.32
C PRO A 477 4.75 29.13 30.63
N ILE A 478 4.88 28.01 31.35
CA ILE A 478 6.17 27.44 31.77
C ILE A 478 6.66 26.28 30.88
N LEU A 479 5.77 25.66 30.09
CA LEU A 479 6.13 24.52 29.24
C LEU A 479 7.25 24.82 28.24
N TRP A 480 7.34 26.05 27.72
CA TRP A 480 8.44 26.44 26.83
C TRP A 480 9.80 26.32 27.52
N GLU A 481 10.03 27.13 28.55
CA GLU A 481 11.32 27.32 29.23
C GLU A 481 11.75 26.07 30.01
N LYS A 482 10.80 25.33 30.59
CA LYS A 482 11.10 24.19 31.46
C LYS A 482 11.31 22.89 30.67
N LEU A 483 10.72 22.77 29.48
CA LEU A 483 10.66 21.53 28.71
C LEU A 483 10.97 21.72 27.23
N LEU A 484 10.09 22.39 26.46
CA LEU A 484 10.12 22.35 25.00
C LEU A 484 11.38 22.94 24.39
N GLU A 485 11.89 24.05 24.93
CA GLU A 485 13.12 24.71 24.47
C GLU A 485 14.32 23.74 24.45
N HIS A 486 14.41 22.86 25.44
CA HIS A 486 15.47 21.85 25.55
C HIS A 486 15.19 20.56 24.76
N MET A 487 13.95 20.33 24.31
CA MET A 487 13.61 19.27 23.36
C MET A 487 13.84 19.71 21.90
N PHE A 488 13.72 21.02 21.64
CA PHE A 488 14.06 21.67 20.37
C PHE A 488 15.53 22.12 20.26
N GLU A 489 16.39 21.63 21.15
CA GLU A 489 17.83 21.87 21.08
C GLU A 489 18.41 21.28 19.78
N HIS A 490 19.22 22.08 19.07
CA HIS A 490 19.72 21.77 17.75
C HIS A 490 20.62 20.54 17.77
N SER A 491 21.56 20.48 18.73
CA SER A 491 22.55 19.41 18.83
C SER A 491 21.97 18.15 19.50
N PRO A 492 21.92 17.00 18.81
CA PRO A 492 21.39 15.73 19.35
C PRO A 492 22.03 15.22 20.65
N GLN A 493 23.25 15.69 20.98
CA GLN A 493 23.97 15.25 22.18
C GLN A 493 23.50 15.96 23.46
N VAL A 494 23.05 17.21 23.35
CA VAL A 494 22.55 18.04 24.46
C VAL A 494 21.01 18.11 24.51
N ARG A 495 20.32 17.78 23.41
CA ARG A 495 18.87 17.57 23.38
C ARG A 495 18.43 16.53 24.42
N LEU A 496 17.29 16.76 25.06
CA LEU A 496 16.77 15.86 26.10
C LEU A 496 16.47 14.46 25.53
N GLY A 497 17.04 13.41 26.15
CA GLY A 497 16.62 12.03 25.93
C GLY A 497 15.31 11.72 26.68
N ALA A 498 14.57 10.67 26.28
CA ALA A 498 13.21 10.41 26.75
C ALA A 498 13.04 10.37 28.29
N HIS A 499 14.01 9.80 29.02
CA HIS A 499 13.97 9.80 30.49
C HIS A 499 14.12 11.20 31.10
N GLN A 500 14.87 12.10 30.45
CA GLN A 500 15.02 13.49 30.87
C GLN A 500 13.76 14.31 30.53
N VAL A 501 13.10 13.99 29.40
CA VAL A 501 11.77 14.51 29.04
C VAL A 501 10.76 14.12 30.11
N LEU A 502 10.59 12.82 30.40
CA LEU A 502 9.65 12.31 31.41
C LEU A 502 9.83 12.99 32.78
N HIS A 503 11.07 13.08 33.28
CA HIS A 503 11.37 13.73 34.55
C HIS A 503 11.02 15.24 34.55
N ARG A 504 11.33 15.97 33.47
CA ARG A 504 10.97 17.39 33.34
C ARG A 504 9.47 17.60 33.17
N SER A 505 8.77 16.73 32.45
CA SER A 505 7.30 16.72 32.35
C SER A 505 6.65 16.64 33.73
N GLN A 506 7.09 15.69 34.57
CA GLN A 506 6.57 15.58 35.94
C GLN A 506 6.88 16.81 36.79
N ALA A 507 8.08 17.40 36.66
CA ALA A 507 8.43 18.64 37.36
C ALA A 507 7.54 19.81 36.94
N VAL A 508 7.21 19.94 35.65
CA VAL A 508 6.30 20.98 35.13
C VAL A 508 4.87 20.79 35.64
N ILE A 509 4.34 19.56 35.61
CA ILE A 509 3.00 19.23 36.14
C ILE A 509 2.93 19.58 37.64
N ASN A 510 3.97 19.24 38.40
CA ASN A 510 4.03 19.55 39.84
C ASN A 510 4.13 21.07 40.09
N GLU A 511 4.92 21.81 39.32
CA GLU A 511 5.02 23.27 39.43
C GLU A 511 3.68 23.96 39.11
N ALA A 512 2.97 23.49 38.08
CA ALA A 512 1.66 23.99 37.69
C ALA A 512 0.59 23.75 38.78
N ARG A 513 0.47 22.50 39.25
CA ARG A 513 -0.44 22.12 40.35
C ARG A 513 -0.21 22.98 41.60
N ASN A 514 1.04 23.18 42.01
CA ASN A 514 1.38 23.99 43.18
C ASN A 514 0.97 25.46 43.01
N LYS A 515 1.08 26.03 41.80
CA LYS A 515 0.59 27.39 41.51
C LYS A 515 -0.93 27.46 41.58
N SER A 516 -1.65 26.50 40.98
CA SER A 516 -3.11 26.42 41.07
C SER A 516 -3.58 26.37 42.53
N SER A 517 -3.01 25.48 43.35
CA SER A 517 -3.32 25.36 44.80
C SER A 517 -2.98 26.62 45.62
N SER A 518 -2.04 27.45 45.16
CA SER A 518 -1.71 28.71 45.84
C SER A 518 -2.73 29.83 45.59
N SER A 519 -3.52 29.74 44.51
CA SER A 519 -4.48 30.78 44.11
C SER A 519 -5.77 30.78 44.95
N THR A 520 -6.22 29.60 45.40
CA THR A 520 -7.40 29.42 46.26
C THR A 520 -7.15 29.81 47.72
N ALA A 521 -5.89 30.01 48.12
CA ALA A 521 -5.48 30.41 49.46
C ALA A 521 -5.55 31.93 49.72
N ARG A 522 -6.57 32.62 49.21
CA ARG A 522 -6.91 33.99 49.67
C ARG A 522 -7.87 33.91 50.87
N GLY A 523 -7.51 34.65 51.92
CA GLY A 523 -8.21 34.63 53.21
C GLY A 523 -9.64 35.21 53.19
N PRO A 524 -10.34 35.19 54.34
CA PRO A 524 -11.75 35.59 54.44
C PRO A 524 -11.96 37.05 53.99
N PRO A 525 -13.15 37.39 53.46
CA PRO A 525 -13.43 38.70 52.91
C PRO A 525 -13.34 39.80 53.99
N GLY A 526 -12.34 40.67 53.85
CA GLY A 526 -12.26 41.91 54.63
C GLY A 526 -13.40 42.87 54.24
N PRO A 527 -13.86 43.73 55.17
CA PRO A 527 -15.02 44.58 54.94
C PRO A 527 -14.76 45.64 53.87
N SER A 528 -15.75 45.87 53.00
CA SER A 528 -15.69 46.82 51.90
C SER A 528 -15.54 48.28 52.39
N PRO A 529 -14.51 49.02 51.94
CA PRO A 529 -14.46 50.47 52.08
C PRO A 529 -15.45 51.14 51.12
N ASN A 530 -16.03 52.27 51.55
CA ASN A 530 -17.05 53.00 50.78
C ASN A 530 -16.53 53.60 49.46
N GLU A 531 -17.48 53.84 48.55
CA GLU A 531 -17.30 54.65 47.34
C GLU A 531 -16.80 56.07 47.66
N GLN A 532 -15.85 56.56 46.87
CA GLN A 532 -15.69 58.01 46.63
C GLN A 532 -15.07 58.28 45.26
N ASN A 533 -15.46 59.41 44.65
CA ASN A 533 -15.41 59.61 43.20
C ASN A 533 -14.00 59.92 42.63
N GLY A 534 -13.70 59.31 41.47
CA GLY A 534 -12.58 59.66 40.59
C GLY A 534 -12.95 59.38 39.11
N PRO A 535 -12.39 60.10 38.13
CA PRO A 535 -12.87 60.08 36.75
C PRO A 535 -12.53 58.77 36.00
N ARG A 536 -13.44 58.35 35.11
CA ARG A 536 -13.28 57.17 34.24
C ARG A 536 -12.08 57.31 33.28
N PRO A 537 -11.19 56.32 33.19
CA PRO A 537 -10.42 56.05 31.97
C PRO A 537 -11.34 55.60 30.83
N SER A 538 -10.90 55.79 29.58
CA SER A 538 -11.68 55.54 28.36
C SER A 538 -12.00 54.05 28.13
N THR A 539 -13.08 53.80 27.39
CA THR A 539 -13.48 52.49 26.85
C THR A 539 -12.33 51.79 26.12
N PRO A 540 -12.14 50.46 26.27
CA PRO A 540 -11.24 49.69 25.40
C PRO A 540 -11.58 49.87 23.91
N PRO A 541 -10.59 49.80 23.01
CA PRO A 541 -10.85 49.89 21.57
C PRO A 541 -11.76 48.74 21.10
N GLN A 542 -12.76 49.06 20.29
CA GLN A 542 -13.58 48.04 19.64
C GLN A 542 -12.73 47.25 18.64
N LEU A 543 -12.95 45.93 18.56
CA LEU A 543 -12.35 45.09 17.53
C LEU A 543 -12.76 45.57 16.12
N PRO A 544 -11.88 45.48 15.11
CA PRO A 544 -12.22 45.81 13.73
C PRO A 544 -13.44 45.05 13.21
N ARG A 545 -14.20 45.66 12.29
CA ARG A 545 -15.47 45.09 11.79
C ARG A 545 -15.28 43.78 11.05
N GLU A 546 -14.07 43.50 10.55
CA GLU A 546 -13.68 42.21 9.96
C GLU A 546 -13.99 41.01 10.87
N PHE A 547 -13.97 41.18 12.20
CA PHE A 547 -14.24 40.10 13.17
C PHE A 547 -15.73 39.67 13.28
N TYR A 548 -16.67 40.37 12.63
CA TYR A 548 -18.10 40.03 12.69
C TYR A 548 -18.63 39.30 11.44
N SER A 549 -17.76 38.95 10.49
CA SER A 549 -18.15 38.39 9.19
C SER A 549 -18.05 36.86 9.14
N GLN A 550 -18.95 36.14 9.83
CA GLN A 550 -19.24 34.73 9.50
C GLN A 550 -20.41 34.66 8.49
N PRO A 551 -20.31 33.86 7.40
CA PRO A 551 -21.45 33.54 6.57
C PRO A 551 -22.50 32.74 7.38
N ALA A 552 -23.77 33.10 7.25
CA ALA A 552 -24.85 32.37 7.92
C ALA A 552 -25.00 30.96 7.32
N VAL A 553 -24.86 29.94 8.16
CA VAL A 553 -25.13 28.54 7.79
C VAL A 553 -26.61 28.24 8.00
N HIS A 554 -27.28 27.72 6.99
CA HIS A 554 -28.71 27.38 7.06
C HIS A 554 -28.99 26.16 7.95
N ASN A 555 -30.17 26.19 8.57
CA ASN A 555 -30.77 25.19 9.45
C ASN A 555 -30.57 23.73 9.01
N TYR A 556 -30.26 22.87 9.99
CA TYR A 556 -30.79 21.51 10.05
C TYR A 556 -31.76 21.41 11.25
N PRO A 557 -32.86 20.64 11.16
CA PRO A 557 -33.88 20.61 12.21
C PRO A 557 -33.47 19.77 13.43
N GLU A 558 -33.88 20.21 14.61
CA GLU A 558 -33.67 19.51 15.88
C GLU A 558 -34.60 18.29 16.03
N TYR A 559 -34.10 17.23 16.68
CA TYR A 559 -34.93 16.13 17.20
C TYR A 559 -35.33 16.43 18.66
N PRO A 560 -36.63 16.52 18.99
CA PRO A 560 -37.07 16.69 20.38
C PRO A 560 -36.87 15.42 21.22
N LEU A 561 -36.57 15.60 22.51
CA LEU A 561 -36.60 14.54 23.51
C LEU A 561 -38.04 14.30 24.02
N THR A 562 -38.31 13.06 24.44
CA THR A 562 -39.51 12.60 25.19
C THR A 562 -39.57 13.22 26.60
N PRO A 563 -40.67 13.16 27.39
CA PRO A 563 -41.74 12.13 27.48
C PRO A 563 -43.17 12.75 27.69
N PRO A 564 -44.21 12.13 28.34
CA PRO A 564 -44.41 10.74 28.82
C PRO A 564 -45.79 10.06 28.53
N HIS A 565 -45.83 8.73 28.78
CA HIS A 565 -46.95 7.87 29.23
C HIS A 565 -48.33 7.78 28.51
N ASP A 566 -48.84 6.54 28.43
CA ASP A 566 -50.23 6.02 28.25
C ASP A 566 -51.22 6.75 27.30
N ASP A 567 -52.01 6.07 26.46
CA ASP A 567 -52.78 4.83 26.74
C ASP A 567 -53.02 4.00 25.44
N ARG A 568 -53.84 2.96 25.53
CA ARG A 568 -54.24 2.02 24.47
C ARG A 568 -55.13 2.63 23.37
N ILE A 569 -55.06 2.08 22.15
CA ILE A 569 -56.21 1.59 21.32
C ILE A 569 -55.68 0.89 20.04
N GLU A 570 -56.54 0.14 19.34
CA GLU A 570 -56.20 -0.91 18.34
C GLU A 570 -56.45 -0.52 16.85
N LEU A 571 -56.13 -1.47 15.94
CA LEU A 571 -56.60 -1.62 14.53
C LEU A 571 -55.88 -0.81 13.41
N PRO A 572 -55.95 -1.25 12.12
CA PRO A 572 -55.92 -2.62 11.57
C PRO A 572 -55.03 -2.80 10.31
N HIS A 573 -55.08 -4.00 9.69
CA HIS A 573 -54.37 -4.38 8.45
C HIS A 573 -54.84 -3.66 7.16
N ASN A 574 -53.89 -3.34 6.27
CA ASN A 574 -53.78 -3.75 4.84
C ASN A 574 -52.72 -2.87 4.14
N LYS A 575 -52.15 -3.16 2.96
CA LYS A 575 -51.80 -4.33 2.12
C LYS A 575 -51.44 -3.74 0.73
N ASP A 576 -50.77 -4.55 -0.11
CA ASP A 576 -50.80 -4.48 -1.58
C ASP A 576 -50.29 -3.20 -2.32
N SER A 577 -48.98 -3.22 -2.59
CA SER A 577 -48.38 -3.30 -3.96
C SER A 577 -48.45 -2.16 -5.00
N ASP A 578 -47.25 -1.79 -5.46
CA ASP A 578 -46.80 -1.70 -6.88
C ASP A 578 -46.75 -0.35 -7.65
N HIS A 579 -45.84 -0.37 -8.64
CA HIS A 579 -45.68 0.43 -9.86
C HIS A 579 -45.06 1.86 -9.84
N SER A 580 -43.96 1.90 -10.61
CA SER A 580 -43.26 3.00 -11.32
C SER A 580 -44.14 4.15 -11.87
N PRO A 581 -43.53 5.32 -12.18
CA PRO A 581 -43.36 5.63 -13.61
C PRO A 581 -42.02 6.29 -14.03
N ARG A 582 -41.94 6.63 -15.32
CA ARG A 582 -40.76 7.03 -16.12
C ARG A 582 -40.66 8.55 -16.39
N LEU A 583 -39.50 8.95 -16.94
CA LEU A 583 -39.27 9.88 -18.08
C LEU A 583 -39.09 11.41 -17.86
N ALA A 584 -37.83 11.84 -18.11
CA ALA A 584 -37.37 12.81 -19.12
C ALA A 584 -37.67 14.35 -19.08
N GLN A 585 -36.55 15.09 -19.08
CA GLN A 585 -36.17 16.23 -19.96
C GLN A 585 -36.98 17.56 -19.94
N TRP A 586 -36.28 18.68 -19.65
CA TRP A 586 -36.13 19.91 -20.49
C TRP A 586 -35.28 20.98 -19.71
N VAL A 587 -34.92 22.16 -20.25
CA VAL A 587 -33.89 22.41 -21.31
C VAL A 587 -33.47 23.90 -21.35
N ALA A 588 -32.23 24.20 -21.81
CA ALA A 588 -31.73 25.48 -22.37
C ALA A 588 -31.29 26.71 -21.50
N ARG A 589 -30.02 27.12 -21.72
CA ARG A 589 -29.46 28.49 -22.00
C ARG A 589 -29.35 29.57 -20.88
N GLY A 590 -28.39 30.51 -21.04
CA GLY A 590 -28.23 31.63 -20.09
C GLY A 590 -27.07 32.67 -20.21
N ASP A 591 -26.12 32.56 -21.15
CA ASP A 591 -25.23 33.62 -21.71
C ASP A 591 -24.35 34.61 -20.87
N THR A 592 -23.32 35.13 -21.54
CA THR A 592 -22.64 36.47 -21.41
C THR A 592 -21.54 36.79 -20.35
N ASP A 593 -20.30 36.82 -20.84
CA ASP A 593 -19.46 38.03 -21.03
C ASP A 593 -18.73 38.82 -19.90
N ASN A 594 -17.37 38.68 -19.91
CA ASN A 594 -16.38 39.70 -20.34
C ASN A 594 -15.32 40.31 -19.36
N THR A 595 -14.22 40.74 -19.99
CA THR A 595 -13.25 41.81 -19.63
C THR A 595 -12.21 41.65 -18.49
N SER A 596 -11.00 41.22 -18.91
CA SER A 596 -9.82 42.09 -19.11
C SER A 596 -8.87 42.57 -17.97
N LEU A 597 -7.57 42.33 -18.25
CA LEU A 597 -6.38 43.14 -17.91
C LEU A 597 -5.92 43.10 -16.43
N LYS A 598 -4.63 43.30 -16.09
CA LYS A 598 -3.48 43.85 -16.85
C LYS A 598 -2.14 43.23 -16.39
N ARG A 599 -1.14 43.17 -17.27
CA ARG A 599 0.28 42.97 -16.89
C ARG A 599 0.87 44.26 -16.33
N GLN A 600 1.92 44.17 -15.51
CA GLN A 600 3.04 45.11 -15.62
C GLN A 600 4.36 44.48 -15.14
N ASP A 601 5.39 44.56 -15.99
CA ASP A 601 6.78 44.19 -15.68
C ASP A 601 7.46 45.23 -14.77
N ASN A 602 8.58 44.87 -14.16
CA ASN A 602 9.71 45.80 -14.15
C ASN A 602 11.07 45.08 -14.11
N ARG A 603 12.08 45.69 -14.74
CA ARG A 603 13.49 45.26 -14.72
C ARG A 603 14.31 46.27 -13.91
N ASP A 604 15.32 45.80 -13.21
CA ASP A 604 16.69 46.35 -13.17
C ASP A 604 17.55 45.42 -12.27
N SER A 605 18.78 44.98 -12.54
CA SER A 605 19.94 45.37 -13.38
C SER A 605 21.12 45.88 -12.54
N ASN A 606 22.34 45.40 -12.85
CA ASN A 606 23.66 45.92 -12.41
C ASN A 606 24.02 45.88 -10.91
N THR A 607 25.30 45.83 -10.45
CA THR A 607 26.55 45.17 -10.92
C THR A 607 27.58 45.14 -9.75
N SER A 608 28.77 44.56 -9.98
CA SER A 608 30.07 45.02 -9.42
C SER A 608 30.52 44.59 -7.99
N ILE A 609 31.39 43.56 -7.97
CA ILE A 609 32.79 43.59 -7.46
C ILE A 609 33.08 44.21 -6.08
N TYR A 610 33.72 43.45 -5.18
CA TYR A 610 35.04 43.79 -4.61
C TYR A 610 35.84 42.53 -4.17
N ARG A 611 37.15 42.69 -3.91
CA ARG A 611 38.14 41.62 -3.60
C ARG A 611 38.81 41.85 -2.23
N TYR A 612 39.59 40.85 -1.81
CA TYR A 612 40.49 40.80 -0.64
C TYR A 612 39.79 40.62 0.72
N GLY A 613 40.39 39.92 1.71
CA GLY A 613 41.71 39.26 1.69
C GLY A 613 41.99 38.34 2.89
N ARG A 614 43.21 37.78 2.89
CA ARG A 614 43.86 36.93 3.92
C ARG A 614 43.64 37.41 5.38
N ASP A 615 43.59 36.49 6.36
CA ASP A 615 44.83 36.09 7.06
C ASP A 615 44.82 34.81 7.92
N SER A 616 45.86 33.99 7.67
CA SER A 616 46.80 33.33 8.59
C SER A 616 46.40 32.74 9.97
N PHE A 617 46.62 31.41 10.06
CA PHE A 617 47.14 30.57 11.18
C PHE A 617 48.06 31.27 12.23
N PRO A 618 48.30 30.74 13.47
CA PRO A 618 48.70 29.32 13.68
C PRO A 618 48.49 28.58 15.05
N HIS A 619 48.74 27.25 14.98
CA HIS A 619 49.29 26.29 15.98
C HIS A 619 48.70 26.08 17.40
N GLY A 620 48.65 24.80 17.80
CA GLY A 620 48.54 24.30 19.18
C GLY A 620 48.62 22.77 19.22
N ASN A 621 49.64 22.18 19.87
CA ASN A 621 49.96 20.74 19.83
C ASN A 621 49.58 19.97 21.11
N GLY A 622 49.24 18.68 20.95
CA GLY A 622 49.97 17.57 21.60
C GLY A 622 49.39 16.90 22.87
N GLY A 623 49.85 15.65 23.12
CA GLY A 623 49.60 14.86 24.34
C GLY A 623 48.22 14.17 24.38
N ASP A 624 48.01 12.87 24.15
CA ASP A 624 48.80 11.63 24.29
C ASP A 624 48.94 11.03 25.71
N SER A 625 49.05 9.70 25.76
CA SER A 625 49.46 8.79 26.85
C SER A 625 48.47 8.36 27.96
N THR A 626 48.29 7.03 28.03
CA THR A 626 48.16 6.16 29.24
C THR A 626 47.07 6.43 30.30
N GLY A 627 46.35 5.44 30.84
CA GLY A 627 46.55 3.99 30.89
C GLY A 627 45.91 3.39 32.16
N THR A 628 45.96 2.05 32.30
CA THR A 628 45.97 1.26 33.56
C THR A 628 44.82 1.42 34.59
N GLU A 629 44.27 0.37 35.22
CA GLU A 629 44.44 -1.10 35.11
C GLU A 629 43.35 -1.81 35.93
N SER A 630 43.23 -3.15 35.78
CA SER A 630 42.79 -4.18 36.77
C SER A 630 41.52 -3.95 37.67
N HIS A 631 40.68 -4.93 37.98
CA HIS A 631 41.07 -6.21 38.59
C HIS A 631 40.02 -7.35 38.43
N SER A 632 40.37 -8.34 37.60
CA SER A 632 40.42 -9.79 37.89
C SER A 632 39.28 -10.59 38.59
N LYS A 633 39.21 -11.87 38.18
CA LYS A 633 38.80 -13.09 38.93
C LYS A 633 37.29 -13.36 39.11
N TYR A 634 36.82 -14.62 39.16
CA TYR A 634 37.50 -15.93 39.15
C TYR A 634 36.89 -16.91 38.11
N HIS A 635 37.66 -17.97 37.84
CA HIS A 635 37.37 -19.33 37.35
C HIS A 635 35.91 -19.89 37.38
N ASP A 636 35.57 -20.97 36.66
CA ASP A 636 36.46 -22.08 36.26
C ASP A 636 36.19 -22.73 34.88
N THR A 637 36.78 -23.92 34.67
CA THR A 637 37.16 -24.48 33.38
C THR A 637 36.58 -25.87 33.12
N MET A 638 36.49 -26.24 31.85
CA MET A 638 36.81 -27.60 31.42
C MET A 638 37.53 -27.60 30.06
N LYS A 639 38.42 -28.58 29.86
CA LYS A 639 39.35 -28.67 28.71
C LYS A 639 39.26 -30.06 28.08
N MET A 640 39.23 -30.13 26.75
CA MET A 640 40.09 -31.01 25.94
C MET A 640 40.31 -30.27 24.58
N ARG A 641 41.49 -30.12 23.95
CA ARG A 641 42.73 -30.94 23.80
C ARG A 641 42.50 -32.18 22.90
N LEU A 642 43.34 -32.49 21.91
CA LEU A 642 44.64 -31.92 21.49
C LEU A 642 45.06 -32.42 20.08
N HIS A 643 46.14 -31.83 19.53
CA HIS A 643 47.03 -32.35 18.46
C HIS A 643 46.44 -32.50 17.01
N ASP A 644 47.22 -32.39 15.92
CA ASP A 644 48.68 -32.16 15.82
C ASP A 644 49.16 -31.33 14.59
N ARG A 645 50.48 -31.05 14.53
CA ARG A 645 51.24 -30.50 13.37
C ARG A 645 52.07 -31.63 12.70
N PRO A 646 53.18 -31.40 11.95
CA PRO A 646 53.64 -30.27 11.09
C PRO A 646 54.06 -30.72 9.65
N GLY A 647 54.51 -29.77 8.80
CA GLY A 647 55.17 -30.08 7.52
C GLY A 647 55.96 -28.89 6.94
N THR A 648 57.24 -29.13 6.64
CA THR A 648 58.25 -28.23 6.04
C THR A 648 58.06 -28.03 4.51
N GLU A 649 58.80 -27.20 3.73
CA GLU A 649 60.10 -26.53 3.94
C GLU A 649 60.29 -25.23 3.10
N ALA A 650 61.00 -24.26 3.70
CA ALA A 650 62.00 -23.27 3.23
C ALA A 650 62.18 -22.81 1.75
N LEU A 651 62.47 -21.50 1.54
CA LEU A 651 63.81 -20.96 1.13
C LEU A 651 63.89 -19.41 0.91
N THR A 652 64.89 -18.78 1.55
CA THR A 652 65.73 -17.59 1.17
C THR A 652 65.21 -16.36 0.37
N SER A 653 64.90 -15.27 1.10
CA SER A 653 65.62 -13.95 1.13
C SER A 653 66.00 -13.09 -0.12
N ARG A 654 65.93 -11.75 0.07
CA ARG A 654 66.72 -10.60 -0.48
C ARG A 654 66.02 -9.57 -1.41
N SER A 655 65.66 -8.43 -0.80
CA SER A 655 66.21 -7.06 -1.03
C SER A 655 66.17 -6.32 -2.40
N ALA A 656 65.62 -5.08 -2.33
CA ALA A 656 66.18 -3.78 -2.82
C ALA A 656 65.87 -3.20 -4.23
N ASP A 657 65.41 -1.93 -4.20
CA ASP A 657 65.87 -0.74 -4.94
C ASP A 657 65.59 -0.45 -6.47
N THR A 658 64.69 0.52 -6.70
CA THR A 658 64.98 1.90 -7.23
C THR A 658 65.24 2.22 -8.74
N ILE A 659 64.20 2.76 -9.44
CA ILE A 659 64.22 3.90 -10.44
C ILE A 659 65.01 3.61 -11.77
N PRO A 660 65.12 4.42 -12.89
CA PRO A 660 64.47 5.65 -13.46
C PRO A 660 63.58 5.44 -14.73
N LYS A 661 62.75 6.39 -15.23
CA LYS A 661 62.94 7.57 -16.17
C LYS A 661 63.51 7.24 -17.58
N THR A 662 63.31 7.95 -18.72
CA THR A 662 62.75 9.30 -19.12
C THR A 662 62.27 9.20 -20.62
N SER A 663 61.99 10.18 -21.54
CA SER A 663 61.99 11.67 -21.68
C SER A 663 61.37 12.14 -23.03
N ASP A 664 60.54 13.21 -23.01
CA ASP A 664 60.36 14.33 -24.00
C ASP A 664 59.97 14.05 -25.51
N PHE A 665 59.62 14.99 -26.42
CA PHE A 665 59.72 16.48 -26.51
C PHE A 665 58.71 17.16 -27.51
N HIS A 666 58.37 18.44 -27.27
CA HIS A 666 58.06 19.55 -28.21
C HIS A 666 56.70 19.75 -28.97
N SER A 667 56.57 20.90 -29.68
CA SER A 667 55.31 21.65 -29.92
C SER A 667 55.20 22.40 -31.32
N PRO A 668 54.73 23.67 -31.48
CA PRO A 668 53.41 23.97 -32.11
C PRO A 668 53.38 25.00 -33.28
N ILE A 669 52.25 25.13 -34.01
CA ILE A 669 51.98 26.19 -35.03
C ILE A 669 50.52 26.74 -34.92
N LYS A 670 50.29 27.99 -35.37
CA LYS A 670 49.00 28.74 -35.41
C LYS A 670 48.57 29.04 -36.87
N HIS A 671 47.28 29.38 -37.12
CA HIS A 671 46.80 30.70 -37.63
C HIS A 671 45.39 30.71 -38.28
N SER A 672 44.53 31.70 -37.92
CA SER A 672 43.84 32.70 -38.78
C SER A 672 43.04 32.29 -40.07
N LEU A 673 41.99 32.99 -40.57
CA LEU A 673 41.35 34.29 -40.22
C LEU A 673 39.97 34.50 -40.90
N THR A 674 39.20 35.51 -40.45
CA THR A 674 38.17 36.34 -41.17
C THR A 674 36.78 35.80 -41.57
N THR A 675 35.77 36.62 -41.25
CA THR A 675 34.43 36.72 -41.87
C THR A 675 34.39 37.83 -42.94
N PRO A 676 33.25 38.05 -43.62
CA PRO A 676 32.48 39.29 -43.36
C PRO A 676 30.95 39.08 -43.33
N SER A 677 30.19 40.18 -43.13
CA SER A 677 28.73 40.24 -42.94
C SER A 677 28.06 41.25 -43.89
N ASP A 678 26.72 41.20 -44.06
CA ASP A 678 25.81 42.31 -43.67
C ASP A 678 24.35 42.26 -44.25
N SER A 679 23.39 42.11 -43.31
CA SER A 679 22.23 43.01 -43.12
C SER A 679 20.89 42.92 -43.92
N PHE A 680 19.83 43.39 -43.22
CA PHE A 680 18.54 43.96 -43.66
C PHE A 680 17.45 43.14 -44.41
N SER A 681 16.39 42.74 -43.67
CA SER A 681 15.10 43.49 -43.54
C SER A 681 13.82 42.62 -43.47
N HIS A 682 12.67 43.26 -43.17
CA HIS A 682 11.33 42.68 -42.91
C HIS A 682 10.80 41.73 -44.01
N ARG A 683 9.84 40.81 -43.73
CA ARG A 683 8.38 41.10 -43.79
C ARG A 683 7.46 39.97 -43.28
N GLN A 684 6.42 40.39 -42.54
CA GLN A 684 5.08 39.80 -42.26
C GLN A 684 4.87 38.26 -42.16
N GLN A 685 4.13 37.87 -41.10
CA GLN A 685 3.41 36.59 -41.01
C GLN A 685 2.12 36.60 -41.86
N THR A 686 1.72 35.44 -42.36
CA THR A 686 0.32 35.08 -42.73
C THR A 686 0.03 33.64 -42.29
N PRO A 687 -1.21 33.27 -41.93
CA PRO A 687 -1.50 32.01 -41.24
C PRO A 687 -1.91 30.83 -42.14
N VAL A 688 -1.49 29.63 -41.71
CA VAL A 688 -2.19 28.33 -41.65
C VAL A 688 -3.28 28.00 -42.70
N SER A 689 -3.16 26.81 -43.32
CA SER A 689 -4.17 26.19 -44.18
C SER A 689 -4.34 24.67 -43.92
N ASP A 690 -4.57 24.27 -42.66
CA ASP A 690 -4.62 22.85 -42.21
C ASP A 690 -5.83 22.02 -42.73
N MET A 691 -6.60 22.53 -43.70
CA MET A 691 -7.83 21.87 -44.18
C MET A 691 -7.65 20.95 -45.39
N GLU A 692 -6.62 21.10 -46.23
CA GLU A 692 -6.53 20.36 -47.49
C GLU A 692 -6.08 18.89 -47.31
N HIS A 693 -5.08 18.62 -46.46
CA HIS A 693 -4.58 17.25 -46.22
C HIS A 693 -5.63 16.28 -45.67
N ASN A 694 -6.63 16.77 -44.93
CA ASN A 694 -7.70 15.92 -44.36
C ASN A 694 -8.60 15.30 -45.45
N SER A 695 -8.71 15.91 -46.64
CA SER A 695 -9.54 15.37 -47.72
C SER A 695 -8.83 14.22 -48.46
N GLU A 696 -7.56 14.43 -48.82
CA GLU A 696 -6.80 13.48 -49.63
C GLU A 696 -6.51 12.16 -48.88
N PHE A 697 -6.21 12.23 -47.58
CA PHE A 697 -6.00 11.03 -46.76
C PHE A 697 -7.27 10.16 -46.67
N VAL A 698 -8.44 10.78 -46.47
CA VAL A 698 -9.72 10.08 -46.36
C VAL A 698 -10.09 9.39 -47.68
N GLU A 699 -9.85 10.05 -48.83
CA GLU A 699 -10.08 9.42 -50.14
C GLU A 699 -9.11 8.27 -50.43
N ARG A 700 -7.82 8.41 -50.08
CA ARG A 700 -6.84 7.32 -50.24
C ARG A 700 -7.18 6.09 -49.37
N PHE A 701 -7.50 6.30 -48.10
CA PHE A 701 -7.88 5.20 -47.20
C PHE A 701 -9.20 4.53 -47.65
N ALA A 702 -10.19 5.32 -48.11
CA ALA A 702 -11.40 4.76 -48.71
C ALA A 702 -11.10 3.88 -49.94
N GLN A 703 -10.13 4.26 -50.78
CA GLN A 703 -9.68 3.44 -51.92
C GLN A 703 -8.88 2.19 -51.49
N MET A 704 -8.15 2.24 -50.37
CA MET A 704 -7.45 1.08 -49.79
C MET A 704 -8.44 0.01 -49.31
N THR A 705 -9.44 0.37 -48.49
CA THR A 705 -10.46 -0.57 -47.99
C THR A 705 -11.29 -1.25 -49.11
N MET A 706 -11.39 -0.61 -50.29
CA MET A 706 -12.00 -1.23 -51.48
C MET A 706 -11.09 -2.31 -52.09
N LYS A 707 -9.78 -2.08 -52.18
CA LYS A 707 -8.80 -3.06 -52.70
C LYS A 707 -8.62 -4.27 -51.77
N GLY A 708 -8.79 -4.10 -50.46
CA GLY A 708 -8.78 -5.22 -49.50
C GLY A 708 -9.86 -6.25 -49.84
N LYS A 709 -11.07 -5.79 -50.18
CA LYS A 709 -12.24 -6.63 -50.47
C LYS A 709 -12.14 -7.42 -51.76
N GLU A 710 -11.48 -6.89 -52.78
CA GLU A 710 -11.20 -7.67 -54.01
C GLU A 710 -10.27 -8.86 -53.72
N LYS A 711 -9.25 -8.70 -52.87
CA LYS A 711 -8.37 -9.82 -52.45
C LYS A 711 -9.06 -10.83 -51.52
N ALA A 712 -10.12 -10.44 -50.82
CA ALA A 712 -10.86 -11.33 -49.91
C ALA A 712 -11.83 -12.27 -50.63
N ALA A 713 -12.37 -11.87 -51.79
CA ALA A 713 -13.39 -12.62 -52.52
C ALA A 713 -12.90 -13.95 -53.14
N ASP A 714 -11.63 -14.02 -53.54
CA ASP A 714 -11.08 -15.10 -54.38
C ASP A 714 -10.73 -16.41 -53.65
N LYS A 715 -10.99 -16.53 -52.33
CA LYS A 715 -10.68 -17.74 -51.53
C LYS A 715 -11.91 -18.44 -50.95
N ALA A 716 -12.90 -18.68 -51.81
CA ALA A 716 -14.17 -19.32 -51.43
C ALA A 716 -14.55 -20.57 -52.26
N HIS A 717 -13.59 -21.32 -52.82
CA HIS A 717 -13.87 -22.60 -53.49
C HIS A 717 -12.95 -23.74 -53.00
N SER A 718 -13.55 -24.91 -52.79
CA SER A 718 -12.86 -26.13 -52.35
C SER A 718 -12.20 -26.86 -53.52
N HIS A 719 -11.11 -27.60 -53.26
CA HIS A 719 -10.95 -29.02 -53.68
C HIS A 719 -9.72 -29.64 -53.01
N SER A 720 -9.66 -30.98 -52.95
CA SER A 720 -8.56 -31.73 -52.35
C SER A 720 -7.66 -32.39 -53.42
N ARG A 721 -6.33 -32.20 -53.31
CA ARG A 721 -5.31 -33.20 -53.64
C ARG A 721 -3.89 -32.75 -53.24
N SER A 722 -2.91 -33.61 -53.50
CA SER A 722 -1.64 -33.69 -52.78
C SER A 722 -0.39 -33.32 -53.58
N HIS A 723 0.64 -32.89 -52.84
CA HIS A 723 2.10 -32.98 -53.07
C HIS A 723 2.92 -31.79 -53.62
N SER A 724 4.16 -31.77 -53.10
CA SER A 724 5.41 -31.13 -53.56
C SER A 724 5.50 -29.60 -53.66
N SER A 725 5.77 -28.98 -52.51
CA SER A 725 6.97 -28.15 -52.27
C SER A 725 7.42 -27.13 -53.32
N THR A 726 7.13 -25.85 -53.05
CA THR A 726 8.09 -24.74 -53.19
C THR A 726 8.39 -24.16 -51.80
N HIS A 727 9.50 -23.44 -51.64
CA HIS A 727 10.01 -23.04 -50.33
C HIS A 727 9.27 -21.83 -49.73
N ASN A 728 8.27 -22.07 -48.88
CA ASN A 728 7.94 -21.12 -47.82
C ASN A 728 8.93 -21.31 -46.67
N ARG A 729 9.78 -20.31 -46.38
CA ARG A 729 10.55 -20.27 -45.13
C ARG A 729 9.62 -19.82 -44.00
N THR A 730 9.09 -20.78 -43.25
CA THR A 730 8.71 -20.51 -41.85
C THR A 730 9.92 -19.92 -41.12
N PRO A 731 9.77 -18.86 -40.29
CA PRO A 731 10.89 -18.33 -39.51
C PRO A 731 11.52 -19.44 -38.68
N GLU A 732 12.83 -19.66 -38.85
CA GLU A 732 13.56 -20.79 -38.24
C GLU A 732 13.65 -20.70 -36.71
N LYS A 733 13.20 -19.58 -36.12
CA LYS A 733 13.31 -19.24 -34.70
C LYS A 733 11.93 -19.02 -34.08
N VAL A 734 11.21 -20.10 -33.81
CA VAL A 734 9.84 -20.06 -33.27
C VAL A 734 9.86 -20.14 -31.74
N LEU A 735 9.00 -19.33 -31.11
CA LEU A 735 8.52 -19.54 -29.74
C LEU A 735 7.02 -19.26 -29.72
N SER A 736 6.18 -20.27 -29.43
CA SER A 736 4.73 -20.06 -29.36
C SER A 736 4.30 -19.44 -28.02
N VAL A 737 3.09 -18.90 -27.99
CA VAL A 737 2.47 -18.37 -26.77
C VAL A 737 2.27 -19.45 -25.70
N ASP A 738 2.06 -20.70 -26.12
CA ASP A 738 1.88 -21.83 -25.18
C ASP A 738 3.23 -22.42 -24.71
N ASP A 739 4.28 -22.46 -25.55
CA ASP A 739 5.65 -22.75 -25.08
C ASP A 739 6.08 -21.75 -23.98
N LEU A 740 5.80 -20.46 -24.22
CA LEU A 740 6.05 -19.39 -23.25
C LEU A 740 5.23 -19.59 -21.97
N ASN A 741 3.94 -19.92 -22.10
CA ASN A 741 3.04 -20.19 -20.97
C ASN A 741 3.57 -21.33 -20.10
N ASP A 742 3.91 -22.45 -20.72
CA ASP A 742 4.37 -23.65 -20.01
C ASP A 742 5.72 -23.42 -19.36
N TRP A 743 6.63 -22.69 -20.02
CA TRP A 743 7.88 -22.25 -19.41
C TRP A 743 7.66 -21.34 -18.19
N VAL A 744 6.70 -20.40 -18.25
CA VAL A 744 6.34 -19.55 -17.09
C VAL A 744 5.80 -20.41 -15.94
N GLN A 745 4.88 -21.35 -16.23
CA GLN A 745 4.31 -22.24 -15.22
C GLN A 745 5.39 -23.15 -14.57
N GLN A 746 6.25 -23.76 -15.37
CA GLN A 746 7.37 -24.58 -14.89
C GLN A 746 8.30 -23.77 -13.98
N THR A 747 8.67 -22.55 -14.38
CA THR A 747 9.60 -21.71 -13.60
C THR A 747 8.93 -21.07 -12.37
N GLU A 748 7.60 -20.93 -12.34
CA GLU A 748 6.83 -20.57 -11.15
C GLU A 748 6.70 -21.75 -10.18
N ALA A 749 6.48 -22.98 -10.67
CA ALA A 749 6.46 -24.19 -9.86
C ALA A 749 7.85 -24.53 -9.26
N ALA A 750 8.93 -24.36 -10.02
CA ALA A 750 10.30 -24.57 -9.55
C ALA A 750 10.67 -23.57 -8.43
N ALA A 751 10.32 -22.30 -8.58
CA ALA A 751 10.56 -21.28 -7.56
C ALA A 751 9.85 -21.59 -6.22
N LYS A 752 8.64 -22.15 -6.25
CA LYS A 752 7.89 -22.56 -5.06
C LYS A 752 8.47 -23.78 -4.31
N ARG A 753 9.40 -24.53 -4.92
CA ARG A 753 10.02 -25.74 -4.33
C ARG A 753 11.43 -25.49 -3.77
N ALA A 754 12.00 -24.31 -4.02
CA ALA A 754 13.41 -24.01 -3.79
C ALA A 754 13.67 -23.35 -2.42
N ILE A 755 13.83 -24.16 -1.36
CA ILE A 755 14.09 -23.64 0.01
C ILE A 755 15.58 -23.32 0.25
N PHE A 756 16.52 -24.02 -0.41
CA PHE A 756 17.96 -23.88 -0.12
C PHE A 756 18.90 -23.72 -1.32
N HIS A 757 18.44 -23.86 -2.57
CA HIS A 757 19.28 -23.74 -3.77
C HIS A 757 18.59 -22.89 -4.84
N ARG A 758 19.37 -22.21 -5.69
CA ARG A 758 18.84 -21.45 -6.84
C ARG A 758 18.27 -22.45 -7.86
N PRO A 759 16.99 -22.35 -8.28
CA PRO A 759 16.45 -23.25 -9.28
C PRO A 759 17.12 -23.00 -10.64
N GLU A 760 17.57 -24.06 -11.30
CA GLU A 760 17.93 -23.97 -12.72
C GLU A 760 16.68 -23.65 -13.54
N ILE A 761 16.82 -22.63 -14.39
CA ILE A 761 15.76 -22.16 -15.27
C ILE A 761 16.07 -22.72 -16.66
N THR A 762 15.18 -23.54 -17.20
CA THR A 762 15.31 -24.06 -18.56
C THR A 762 15.42 -22.90 -19.57
N PRO A 763 16.28 -23.04 -20.61
CA PRO A 763 16.32 -22.06 -21.69
C PRO A 763 15.07 -22.17 -22.56
N LEU A 764 14.64 -21.03 -23.11
CA LEU A 764 13.62 -20.99 -24.15
C LEU A 764 14.22 -21.36 -25.52
N PRO A 765 13.43 -21.90 -26.46
CA PRO A 765 13.81 -22.01 -27.88
C PRO A 765 14.51 -20.75 -28.41
N HIS A 766 15.69 -20.92 -29.00
CA HIS A 766 16.54 -19.85 -29.58
C HIS A 766 16.97 -18.71 -28.63
N GLU A 767 16.81 -18.87 -27.31
CA GLU A 767 17.11 -17.82 -26.32
C GLU A 767 18.51 -17.22 -26.48
N ASN A 768 19.54 -18.06 -26.58
CA ASN A 768 20.94 -17.60 -26.62
C ASN A 768 21.27 -16.72 -27.84
N GLU A 769 20.52 -16.84 -28.93
CA GLU A 769 20.71 -16.07 -30.16
C GLU A 769 19.97 -14.73 -30.12
N LEU A 770 18.78 -14.72 -29.52
CA LEU A 770 17.81 -13.62 -29.64
C LEU A 770 17.75 -12.72 -28.41
N ILE A 771 17.89 -13.30 -27.20
CA ILE A 771 17.61 -12.57 -25.96
C ILE A 771 18.63 -11.47 -25.63
N GLY A 772 19.80 -11.50 -26.26
CA GLY A 772 20.84 -10.47 -26.10
C GLY A 772 20.38 -9.08 -26.54
N GLN A 773 19.54 -8.99 -27.58
CA GLN A 773 19.06 -7.73 -28.16
C GLN A 773 18.01 -7.02 -27.28
N LEU A 774 17.35 -7.76 -26.39
CA LEU A 774 16.39 -7.24 -25.42
C LEU A 774 17.07 -6.70 -24.14
N ARG A 775 18.34 -7.01 -23.91
CA ARG A 775 19.04 -6.55 -22.69
C ARG A 775 19.36 -5.07 -22.78
N SER A 776 19.29 -4.40 -21.63
CA SER A 776 19.61 -2.96 -21.51
C SER A 776 18.69 -2.05 -22.33
N ARG A 777 17.48 -2.51 -22.66
CA ARG A 777 16.39 -1.67 -23.17
C ARG A 777 15.40 -1.35 -22.05
N ASP A 778 14.71 -0.22 -22.16
CA ASP A 778 13.52 0.08 -21.37
C ASP A 778 12.33 -0.64 -22.00
N HIS A 779 11.56 -1.42 -21.22
CA HIS A 779 10.41 -2.16 -21.73
C HIS A 779 9.11 -1.52 -21.23
N ILE A 780 8.35 -0.93 -22.16
CA ILE A 780 7.11 -0.19 -21.90
C ILE A 780 5.95 -0.93 -22.55
N PHE A 781 4.97 -1.34 -21.74
CA PHE A 781 3.75 -2.00 -22.18
C PHE A 781 2.58 -1.02 -22.15
N ILE A 782 1.82 -0.97 -23.25
CA ILE A 782 0.66 -0.10 -23.44
C ILE A 782 -0.53 -0.99 -23.78
N LEU A 783 -1.57 -0.97 -22.94
CA LEU A 783 -2.77 -1.78 -23.12
C LEU A 783 -3.98 -0.90 -23.43
N ASP A 784 -4.66 -1.20 -24.53
CA ASP A 784 -5.91 -0.55 -24.93
C ASP A 784 -7.08 -1.04 -24.07
N ASP A 785 -7.44 -0.29 -23.02
CA ASP A 785 -8.56 -0.60 -22.13
C ASP A 785 -9.92 -0.05 -22.64
N GLY A 786 -10.05 0.09 -23.97
CA GLY A 786 -11.31 0.39 -24.65
C GLY A 786 -12.33 -0.75 -24.62
N GLU A 787 -13.60 -0.40 -24.79
CA GLU A 787 -14.72 -1.36 -24.72
C GLU A 787 -14.62 -2.48 -25.77
N SER A 788 -14.05 -2.21 -26.96
CA SER A 788 -13.86 -3.18 -28.04
C SER A 788 -12.93 -4.35 -27.66
N MET A 789 -12.00 -4.13 -26.73
CA MET A 789 -11.03 -5.12 -26.24
C MET A 789 -11.63 -6.10 -25.22
N THR A 790 -12.88 -5.90 -24.79
CA THR A 790 -13.58 -6.76 -23.81
C THR A 790 -13.58 -8.25 -24.15
N PRO A 791 -13.84 -8.71 -25.39
CA PRO A 791 -13.80 -10.13 -25.75
C PRO A 791 -12.41 -10.76 -25.58
N TYR A 792 -11.35 -9.94 -25.64
CA TYR A 792 -9.96 -10.38 -25.68
C TYR A 792 -9.21 -10.16 -24.36
N TRP A 793 -9.82 -9.51 -23.36
CA TRP A 793 -9.11 -9.07 -22.15
C TRP A 793 -8.50 -10.20 -21.32
N ASN A 794 -9.09 -11.40 -21.38
CA ASN A 794 -8.53 -12.59 -20.73
C ASN A 794 -7.22 -13.04 -21.41
N ASP A 795 -7.15 -12.97 -22.74
CA ASP A 795 -5.95 -13.30 -23.51
C ASP A 795 -4.89 -12.21 -23.41
N VAL A 796 -5.28 -10.93 -23.41
CA VAL A 796 -4.43 -9.79 -23.03
C VAL A 796 -3.81 -10.06 -21.66
N THR A 797 -4.62 -10.44 -20.68
CA THR A 797 -4.18 -10.76 -19.31
C THR A 797 -3.23 -11.96 -19.26
N LYS A 798 -3.47 -13.04 -20.03
CA LYS A 798 -2.58 -14.22 -20.15
C LYS A 798 -1.25 -13.83 -20.79
N LEU A 799 -1.28 -13.26 -21.99
CA LEU A 799 -0.10 -12.94 -22.79
C LEU A 799 0.79 -11.90 -22.09
N TYR A 800 0.20 -10.80 -21.59
CA TYR A 800 0.92 -9.80 -20.81
C TYR A 800 1.58 -10.43 -19.58
N SER A 801 0.85 -11.26 -18.82
CA SER A 801 1.37 -11.94 -17.62
C SER A 801 2.55 -12.85 -17.94
N ASN A 802 2.63 -13.40 -19.15
CA ASN A 802 3.68 -14.31 -19.56
C ASN A 802 4.91 -13.55 -20.10
N LEU A 803 4.72 -12.56 -20.97
CA LEU A 803 5.80 -11.70 -21.49
C LEU A 803 6.51 -10.93 -20.36
N ILE A 804 5.75 -10.36 -19.42
CA ILE A 804 6.33 -9.65 -18.27
C ILE A 804 7.04 -10.62 -17.30
N SER A 805 6.61 -11.90 -17.23
CA SER A 805 7.33 -12.95 -16.49
C SER A 805 8.68 -13.26 -17.14
N LEU A 806 8.75 -13.34 -18.47
CA LEU A 806 9.99 -13.54 -19.23
C LEU A 806 10.99 -12.41 -18.95
N ILE A 807 10.59 -11.15 -19.14
CA ILE A 807 11.46 -9.98 -18.95
C ILE A 807 12.05 -9.94 -17.53
N LYS A 808 11.24 -10.14 -16.49
CA LYS A 808 11.73 -10.18 -15.09
C LYS A 808 12.67 -11.37 -14.84
N ARG A 809 12.28 -12.59 -15.24
CA ARG A 809 13.04 -13.82 -14.93
C ARG A 809 14.37 -13.89 -15.67
N LYS A 810 14.44 -13.34 -16.90
CA LYS A 810 15.65 -13.27 -17.72
C LYS A 810 16.46 -11.98 -17.50
N LYS A 811 15.99 -11.07 -16.62
CA LYS A 811 16.64 -9.80 -16.24
C LYS A 811 16.95 -8.88 -17.43
N LEU A 812 16.00 -8.75 -18.34
CA LEU A 812 16.17 -7.94 -19.56
C LEU A 812 16.08 -6.44 -19.23
N ASP A 813 15.20 -6.12 -18.28
CA ASP A 813 15.01 -4.78 -17.72
C ASP A 813 15.53 -4.70 -16.27
N PRO A 814 16.69 -4.06 -16.03
CA PRO A 814 17.23 -3.86 -14.70
C PRO A 814 16.75 -2.55 -14.01
N ASN A 815 15.94 -1.72 -14.69
CA ASN A 815 15.30 -0.53 -14.06
C ASN A 815 13.82 -0.77 -13.71
N GLY A 816 13.21 -1.83 -14.28
CA GLY A 816 11.85 -2.24 -13.98
C GLY A 816 10.86 -1.67 -15.00
N SER A 817 10.01 -2.55 -15.52
CA SER A 817 9.22 -2.26 -16.70
C SER A 817 8.01 -1.37 -16.42
N GLU A 818 7.60 -0.65 -17.45
CA GLU A 818 6.50 0.32 -17.42
C GLU A 818 5.22 -0.31 -17.97
N LEU A 819 4.08 -0.06 -17.32
CA LEU A 819 2.75 -0.40 -17.81
C LEU A 819 1.91 0.88 -17.91
N ARG A 820 1.21 1.07 -19.03
CA ARG A 820 0.24 2.14 -19.28
C ARG A 820 -1.07 1.56 -19.80
N PHE A 821 -2.17 2.23 -19.51
CA PHE A 821 -3.47 2.03 -20.13
C PHE A 821 -3.83 3.22 -21.03
N ILE A 822 -4.61 3.00 -22.09
CA ILE A 822 -4.99 4.04 -23.05
C ILE A 822 -6.03 5.00 -22.45
N ILE A 823 -7.22 4.51 -22.09
CA ILE A 823 -8.34 5.38 -21.68
C ILE A 823 -8.09 5.98 -20.29
N SER A 824 -7.74 5.12 -19.33
CA SER A 824 -7.87 5.44 -17.91
C SER A 824 -6.75 6.29 -17.28
N ASP A 825 -5.69 6.63 -18.04
CA ASP A 825 -4.43 7.26 -17.56
C ASP A 825 -3.81 6.53 -16.33
N GLU A 826 -4.23 5.29 -16.07
CA GLU A 826 -3.55 4.41 -15.11
C GLU A 826 -2.20 3.99 -15.69
N GLY A 827 -1.14 4.19 -14.92
CA GLY A 827 0.19 3.77 -15.35
C GLY A 827 1.19 3.64 -14.22
N LYS A 828 2.10 2.68 -14.35
CA LYS A 828 3.11 2.40 -13.33
C LYS A 828 4.38 1.78 -13.90
N GLU A 829 5.51 2.35 -13.52
CA GLU A 829 6.85 1.73 -13.60
C GLU A 829 7.09 0.84 -12.36
N ASN A 830 7.58 -0.40 -12.54
CA ASN A 830 7.85 -1.30 -11.42
C ASN A 830 8.78 -2.50 -11.75
N PHE A 831 9.82 -2.69 -10.92
CA PHE A 831 10.62 -3.92 -10.85
C PHE A 831 9.79 -5.18 -10.50
N HIS A 832 8.69 -5.02 -9.77
CA HIS A 832 7.86 -6.10 -9.26
C HIS A 832 6.60 -6.31 -10.09
N THR A 833 6.71 -7.21 -11.08
CA THR A 833 5.66 -7.52 -12.06
C THR A 833 4.33 -7.97 -11.46
N THR A 834 4.29 -8.50 -10.24
CA THR A 834 3.06 -8.86 -9.51
C THR A 834 2.06 -7.71 -9.45
N LYS A 835 2.50 -6.48 -9.12
CA LYS A 835 1.59 -5.32 -9.06
C LYS A 835 1.12 -4.90 -10.45
N LEU A 836 1.93 -5.10 -11.49
CA LEU A 836 1.54 -4.80 -12.88
C LEU A 836 0.52 -5.82 -13.40
N LYS A 837 0.76 -7.12 -13.21
CA LYS A 837 -0.24 -8.19 -13.49
C LYS A 837 -1.58 -7.92 -12.78
N ASN A 838 -1.51 -7.49 -11.52
CA ASN A 838 -2.72 -7.15 -10.73
C ASN A 838 -3.38 -5.83 -11.17
N MET A 839 -2.70 -4.95 -11.91
CA MET A 839 -3.36 -3.81 -12.55
C MET A 839 -4.24 -4.29 -13.72
N VAL A 840 -3.70 -5.13 -14.61
CA VAL A 840 -4.46 -5.69 -15.76
C VAL A 840 -5.63 -6.57 -15.31
N ARG A 841 -5.41 -7.45 -14.32
CA ARG A 841 -6.46 -8.35 -13.79
C ARG A 841 -7.66 -7.63 -13.17
N ARG A 842 -7.51 -6.40 -12.66
CA ARG A 842 -8.61 -5.62 -12.07
C ARG A 842 -9.46 -4.88 -13.11
N LYS A 843 -9.06 -4.89 -14.39
CA LYS A 843 -9.80 -4.27 -15.50
C LYS A 843 -10.81 -5.20 -16.16
N THR A 844 -10.71 -6.51 -15.94
CA THR A 844 -11.54 -7.57 -16.58
C THR A 844 -13.06 -7.38 -16.45
N GLU A 845 -13.53 -6.58 -15.48
CA GLU A 845 -14.95 -6.32 -15.22
C GLU A 845 -15.36 -4.86 -15.50
N LYS A 846 -14.46 -4.01 -16.04
CA LYS A 846 -14.57 -2.53 -16.01
C LYS A 846 -14.00 -1.83 -17.25
N LEU A 847 -14.11 -2.45 -18.42
CA LEU A 847 -13.79 -1.82 -19.70
C LEU A 847 -15.04 -1.09 -20.19
N ASN A 848 -14.97 0.25 -20.24
CA ASN A 848 -16.12 1.10 -20.53
C ASN A 848 -15.66 2.38 -21.23
N GLY A 849 -16.24 2.68 -22.39
CA GLY A 849 -16.03 3.93 -23.12
C GLY A 849 -15.21 3.81 -24.40
N GLU A 850 -15.32 4.86 -25.22
CA GLU A 850 -14.67 5.00 -26.52
C GLU A 850 -13.18 5.35 -26.37
N SER A 851 -12.29 4.69 -27.12
CA SER A 851 -10.84 4.94 -27.04
C SER A 851 -10.38 6.05 -27.99
N ASP A 852 -10.14 7.24 -27.44
CA ASP A 852 -9.35 8.32 -28.09
C ASP A 852 -7.85 7.96 -28.12
N PHE A 853 -7.57 6.91 -28.88
CA PHE A 853 -6.31 6.18 -28.86
C PHE A 853 -5.13 7.04 -29.31
N ALA A 854 -5.29 7.88 -30.34
CA ALA A 854 -4.21 8.71 -30.86
C ALA A 854 -3.78 9.80 -29.87
N HIS A 855 -4.73 10.48 -29.22
CA HIS A 855 -4.40 11.48 -28.21
C HIS A 855 -3.61 10.85 -27.05
N ARG A 856 -4.07 9.71 -26.56
CA ARG A 856 -3.46 8.98 -25.44
C ARG A 856 -2.12 8.35 -25.79
N LEU A 857 -1.97 7.80 -27.00
CA LEU A 857 -0.69 7.32 -27.49
C LEU A 857 0.30 8.49 -27.64
N ASP A 858 -0.11 9.64 -28.16
CA ASP A 858 0.76 10.82 -28.23
C ASP A 858 1.20 11.30 -26.84
N GLU A 859 0.31 11.33 -25.84
CA GLU A 859 0.69 11.64 -24.46
C GLU A 859 1.71 10.64 -23.86
N ILE A 860 1.74 9.39 -24.33
CA ILE A 860 2.76 8.40 -23.95
C ILE A 860 4.05 8.64 -24.74
N LEU A 861 3.98 8.80 -26.06
CA LEU A 861 5.15 9.08 -26.91
C LEU A 861 5.85 10.40 -26.53
N GLN A 862 5.11 11.44 -26.14
CA GLN A 862 5.67 12.66 -25.56
C GLN A 862 6.41 12.43 -24.23
N ARG A 863 5.99 11.46 -23.41
CA ARG A 863 6.74 11.06 -22.19
C ARG A 863 8.02 10.32 -22.59
N THR A 864 7.98 9.45 -23.61
CA THR A 864 9.16 8.80 -24.21
C THR A 864 10.16 9.84 -24.75
N GLN A 865 9.70 10.84 -25.51
CA GLN A 865 10.53 11.96 -25.98
C GLN A 865 11.20 12.74 -24.82
N LYS A 866 10.52 12.87 -23.67
CA LYS A 866 11.06 13.52 -22.46
C LYS A 866 12.05 12.63 -21.70
N LYS A 867 11.96 11.29 -21.78
CA LYS A 867 13.02 10.37 -21.32
C LYS A 867 14.26 10.53 -22.24
N LEU A 868 14.05 10.49 -23.56
CA LEU A 868 15.06 10.64 -24.63
C LEU A 868 15.71 12.05 -24.76
N THR A 869 15.45 12.99 -23.85
CA THR A 869 16.03 14.35 -23.90
C THR A 869 16.58 14.85 -22.55
N LYS A 870 16.58 14.01 -21.51
CA LYS A 870 17.04 14.38 -20.16
C LYS A 870 18.23 13.59 -19.64
N ASP A 871 18.44 12.36 -20.10
CA ASP A 871 19.47 11.47 -19.57
C ASP A 871 20.79 11.59 -20.35
N LEU A 872 21.91 11.37 -19.66
CA LEU A 872 23.25 11.30 -20.24
C LEU A 872 23.67 9.85 -20.56
N ASP A 873 22.99 8.84 -19.99
CA ASP A 873 23.23 7.41 -20.24
C ASP A 873 21.97 6.75 -20.86
N MET A 874 21.47 7.35 -21.95
CA MET A 874 20.21 6.97 -22.60
C MET A 874 20.20 5.51 -23.09
N ARG A 875 19.25 4.72 -22.60
CA ARG A 875 18.99 3.36 -23.09
C ARG A 875 18.00 3.36 -24.27
N PRO A 876 18.09 2.38 -25.20
CA PRO A 876 17.05 2.16 -26.20
C PRO A 876 15.72 1.74 -25.55
N ILE A 877 14.60 2.01 -26.22
CA ILE A 877 13.24 1.83 -25.68
C ILE A 877 12.44 0.86 -26.56
N SER A 878 11.67 -0.03 -25.96
CA SER A 878 10.74 -0.94 -26.64
C SER A 878 9.32 -0.69 -26.13
N LEU A 879 8.42 -0.33 -27.05
CA LEU A 879 7.00 -0.05 -26.78
C LEU A 879 6.15 -1.21 -27.31
N TYR A 880 5.44 -1.92 -26.44
CA TYR A 880 4.56 -3.04 -26.80
C TYR A 880 3.09 -2.62 -26.64
N VAL A 881 2.38 -2.48 -27.75
CA VAL A 881 1.03 -1.91 -27.83
C VAL A 881 -0.01 -3.00 -28.09
N PHE A 882 -0.83 -3.31 -27.09
CA PHE A 882 -1.85 -4.37 -27.15
C PHE A 882 -3.18 -3.72 -27.51
N THR A 883 -3.72 -4.00 -28.69
CA THR A 883 -4.93 -3.37 -29.23
C THR A 883 -5.58 -4.26 -30.30
N ASP A 884 -6.86 -4.03 -30.61
CA ASP A 884 -7.58 -4.63 -31.74
C ASP A 884 -7.63 -3.70 -32.97
N GLY A 885 -7.11 -2.47 -32.85
CA GLY A 885 -7.15 -1.44 -33.89
C GLY A 885 -8.46 -0.66 -33.99
N LYS A 886 -9.48 -0.94 -33.16
CA LYS A 886 -10.85 -0.38 -33.26
C LYS A 886 -11.01 1.01 -32.63
N TRP A 887 -10.03 1.87 -32.83
CA TRP A 887 -9.97 3.22 -32.27
C TRP A 887 -11.14 4.10 -32.74
N GLN A 888 -11.67 4.90 -31.82
CA GLN A 888 -12.88 5.72 -32.01
C GLN A 888 -12.58 7.22 -31.85
N PRO A 889 -13.23 8.12 -32.62
CA PRO A 889 -14.24 7.88 -33.64
C PRO A 889 -13.62 7.69 -35.04
N GLY A 890 -13.23 6.45 -35.38
CA GLY A 890 -12.96 6.03 -36.75
C GLY A 890 -11.67 6.61 -37.37
N ILE A 891 -11.75 6.86 -38.68
CA ILE A 891 -10.63 7.16 -39.59
C ILE A 891 -9.67 8.28 -39.13
N ARG A 892 -10.14 9.25 -38.35
CA ARG A 892 -9.31 10.36 -37.83
C ARG A 892 -8.25 9.91 -36.82
N GLN A 893 -8.46 8.75 -36.17
CA GLN A 893 -7.49 8.20 -35.23
C GLN A 893 -6.21 7.71 -35.93
N LEU A 894 -6.31 7.10 -37.13
CA LEU A 894 -5.16 6.52 -37.83
C LEU A 894 -4.12 7.58 -38.23
N ASP A 895 -4.56 8.64 -38.89
CA ASP A 895 -3.73 9.78 -39.31
C ASP A 895 -3.20 10.59 -38.10
N ALA A 896 -3.96 10.64 -37.00
CA ALA A 896 -3.47 11.19 -35.74
C ALA A 896 -2.37 10.32 -35.08
N VAL A 897 -2.48 8.99 -35.10
CA VAL A 897 -1.40 8.07 -34.68
C VAL A 897 -0.17 8.24 -35.58
N ALA A 898 -0.35 8.25 -36.90
CA ALA A 898 0.72 8.43 -37.88
C ALA A 898 1.52 9.71 -37.66
N ARG A 899 0.85 10.87 -37.50
CA ARG A 899 1.51 12.13 -37.15
C ARG A 899 2.25 12.09 -35.81
N SER A 900 1.79 11.29 -34.85
CA SER A 900 2.43 11.17 -33.52
C SER A 900 3.71 10.33 -33.59
N ILE A 901 3.72 9.27 -34.41
CA ILE A 901 4.91 8.49 -34.74
C ILE A 901 5.89 9.34 -35.57
N GLN A 902 5.41 10.10 -36.57
CA GLN A 902 6.23 11.04 -37.34
C GLN A 902 6.93 12.08 -36.46
N ARG A 903 6.24 12.67 -35.46
CA ARG A 903 6.88 13.59 -34.49
C ARG A 903 8.01 12.93 -33.71
N LEU A 904 7.87 11.65 -33.34
CA LEU A 904 8.92 10.90 -32.67
C LEU A 904 10.11 10.61 -33.60
N VAL A 905 9.88 10.12 -34.82
CA VAL A 905 10.96 9.86 -35.80
C VAL A 905 11.73 11.14 -36.11
N ASN A 906 11.04 12.26 -36.34
CA ASN A 906 11.69 13.55 -36.60
C ASN A 906 12.59 14.00 -35.44
N LEU A 907 12.23 13.73 -34.18
CA LEU A 907 13.09 14.00 -33.03
C LEU A 907 14.32 13.08 -32.99
N LEU A 908 14.16 11.80 -33.34
CA LEU A 908 15.29 10.85 -33.40
C LEU A 908 16.34 11.28 -34.44
N GLU A 909 15.90 11.85 -35.58
CA GLU A 909 16.80 12.45 -36.57
C GLU A 909 17.41 13.77 -36.10
N GLU A 910 16.61 14.70 -35.54
CA GLU A 910 17.10 15.99 -35.04
C GLU A 910 18.20 15.82 -33.96
N LYS A 911 18.11 14.75 -33.16
CA LYS A 911 19.12 14.40 -32.14
C LYS A 911 20.22 13.45 -32.64
N GLY A 912 20.22 13.07 -33.92
CA GLY A 912 21.24 12.18 -34.50
C GLY A 912 21.31 10.80 -33.83
N MET A 913 20.17 10.30 -33.34
CA MET A 913 20.11 9.04 -32.58
C MET A 913 20.40 7.83 -33.47
N LYS A 914 20.82 6.70 -32.87
CA LYS A 914 20.96 5.42 -33.59
C LYS A 914 19.59 4.88 -34.02
N GLU A 915 19.58 4.07 -35.08
CA GLU A 915 18.35 3.56 -35.73
C GLU A 915 17.43 2.83 -34.74
N GLN A 916 17.92 1.78 -34.09
CA GLN A 916 17.18 0.93 -33.15
C GLN A 916 16.89 1.57 -31.77
N MET A 917 16.99 2.90 -31.61
CA MET A 917 16.79 3.56 -30.30
C MET A 917 15.36 3.49 -29.79
N VAL A 918 14.36 3.41 -30.67
CA VAL A 918 12.96 3.15 -30.30
C VAL A 918 12.37 2.16 -31.29
N GLY A 919 11.58 1.20 -30.81
CA GLY A 919 10.69 0.37 -31.62
C GLY A 919 9.29 0.31 -31.00
N ILE A 920 8.28 0.30 -31.85
CA ILE A 920 6.85 0.25 -31.51
C ILE A 920 6.26 -1.02 -32.09
N GLN A 921 6.07 -2.02 -31.25
CA GLN A 921 5.44 -3.28 -31.60
C GLN A 921 3.93 -3.18 -31.39
N PHE A 922 3.13 -3.33 -32.44
CA PHE A 922 1.70 -3.57 -32.29
C PHE A 922 1.43 -5.08 -32.16
N ILE A 923 0.75 -5.46 -31.08
CA ILE A 923 0.34 -6.83 -30.78
C ILE A 923 -1.18 -6.88 -30.92
N ARG A 924 -1.63 -7.43 -32.04
CA ARG A 924 -3.04 -7.39 -32.50
C ARG A 924 -3.90 -8.47 -31.85
N PHE A 925 -5.00 -8.05 -31.23
CA PHE A 925 -6.06 -8.93 -30.74
C PHE A 925 -7.27 -8.91 -31.68
N GLY A 926 -7.97 -10.03 -31.81
CA GLY A 926 -9.09 -10.17 -32.75
C GLY A 926 -8.66 -10.17 -34.23
N ASN A 927 -9.61 -10.50 -35.12
CA ASN A 927 -9.41 -10.60 -36.58
C ASN A 927 -10.44 -9.73 -37.32
N ASP A 928 -10.58 -8.47 -36.91
CA ASP A 928 -11.49 -7.52 -37.54
C ASP A 928 -10.84 -6.83 -38.75
N GLU A 929 -11.60 -6.64 -39.83
CA GLU A 929 -11.11 -6.10 -41.10
C GLU A 929 -10.51 -4.68 -40.94
N GLU A 930 -11.23 -3.76 -40.29
CA GLU A 930 -10.79 -2.37 -40.11
C GLU A 930 -9.57 -2.28 -39.16
N GLY A 931 -9.58 -3.09 -38.10
CA GLY A 931 -8.47 -3.18 -37.15
C GLY A 931 -7.20 -3.77 -37.77
N MET A 932 -7.33 -4.81 -38.60
CA MET A 932 -6.23 -5.42 -39.34
C MET A 932 -5.63 -4.46 -40.37
N GLU A 933 -6.46 -3.77 -41.17
CA GLU A 933 -5.97 -2.84 -42.20
C GLU A 933 -5.23 -1.64 -41.60
N ARG A 934 -5.72 -1.09 -40.47
CA ARG A 934 -5.04 -0.01 -39.73
C ARG A 934 -3.65 -0.41 -39.23
N LEU A 935 -3.55 -1.58 -38.58
CA LEU A 935 -2.30 -2.05 -37.99
C LEU A 935 -1.30 -2.52 -39.06
N ARG A 936 -1.79 -3.05 -40.19
CA ARG A 936 -0.98 -3.32 -41.39
C ARG A 936 -0.43 -2.03 -42.00
N TRP A 937 -1.26 -1.01 -42.23
CA TRP A 937 -0.79 0.22 -42.88
C TRP A 937 0.25 0.97 -42.03
N LEU A 938 0.17 0.87 -40.70
CA LEU A 938 1.19 1.41 -39.77
C LEU A 938 2.54 0.69 -39.81
N ASP A 939 2.58 -0.52 -40.39
CA ASP A 939 3.75 -1.39 -40.54
C ASP A 939 4.28 -1.28 -41.99
N GLU A 940 3.47 -1.67 -42.97
CA GLU A 940 3.88 -1.82 -44.38
C GLU A 940 4.01 -0.48 -45.15
N GLU A 941 3.24 0.57 -44.80
CA GLU A 941 3.03 1.75 -45.69
C GLU A 941 3.39 3.11 -45.05
N LEU A 942 3.26 3.24 -43.72
CA LEU A 942 3.44 4.50 -42.96
C LEU A 942 4.74 5.24 -43.32
N LYS A 943 5.84 4.51 -43.42
CA LYS A 943 7.16 5.06 -43.76
C LYS A 943 7.20 5.71 -45.14
N GLY A 944 6.50 5.12 -46.12
CA GLY A 944 6.37 5.65 -47.47
C GLY A 944 5.45 6.88 -47.53
N ASP A 945 4.21 6.72 -47.06
CA ASP A 945 3.19 7.79 -47.11
C ASP A 945 3.61 9.04 -46.33
N TYR A 946 4.20 8.89 -45.14
CA TYR A 946 4.63 10.02 -44.27
C TYR A 946 6.11 10.40 -44.47
N ARG A 947 6.79 9.75 -45.42
CA ARG A 947 8.21 9.96 -45.78
C ARG A 947 9.14 9.93 -44.57
N LEU A 948 8.95 8.93 -43.71
CA LEU A 948 9.74 8.76 -42.49
C LEU A 948 11.16 8.31 -42.84
N ALA A 949 12.16 8.90 -42.19
CA ALA A 949 13.56 8.61 -42.44
C ALA A 949 13.99 7.19 -41.98
N ARG A 950 13.20 6.57 -41.10
CA ARG A 950 13.41 5.21 -40.55
C ARG A 950 12.09 4.48 -40.46
N ASP A 951 12.19 3.16 -40.37
CA ASP A 951 11.10 2.41 -39.76
C ASP A 951 11.32 2.24 -38.26
N ILE A 952 10.22 2.22 -37.51
CA ILE A 952 10.18 1.91 -36.07
C ILE A 952 8.89 1.17 -35.68
N CYS A 953 8.06 0.74 -36.63
CA CYS A 953 6.79 0.06 -36.37
C CYS A 953 6.82 -1.37 -36.93
N ASP A 954 6.07 -2.28 -36.31
CA ASP A 954 5.86 -3.65 -36.80
C ASP A 954 4.58 -4.21 -36.16
N THR A 955 3.79 -5.02 -36.89
CA THR A 955 2.58 -5.65 -36.38
C THR A 955 2.66 -7.18 -36.35
N THR A 956 2.10 -7.77 -35.28
CA THR A 956 2.05 -9.23 -35.12
C THR A 956 0.80 -9.63 -34.34
N PRO A 957 0.13 -10.76 -34.67
CA PRO A 957 -1.06 -11.19 -33.94
C PRO A 957 -0.69 -11.78 -32.57
N ALA A 958 -1.60 -11.64 -31.60
CA ALA A 958 -1.41 -12.03 -30.20
C ALA A 958 -1.25 -13.55 -29.96
N ASP A 959 -1.57 -14.39 -30.95
CA ASP A 959 -1.35 -15.84 -30.99
C ASP A 959 -0.10 -16.26 -31.79
N GLY A 960 0.64 -15.28 -32.35
CA GLY A 960 1.81 -15.47 -33.20
C GLY A 960 3.12 -15.81 -32.47
N ASN A 961 4.24 -15.60 -33.18
CA ASN A 961 5.58 -15.89 -32.64
C ASN A 961 5.99 -14.84 -31.58
N VAL A 962 6.20 -15.31 -30.35
CA VAL A 962 6.65 -14.50 -29.19
C VAL A 962 7.97 -13.78 -29.47
N TRP A 963 8.85 -14.34 -30.29
CA TRP A 963 10.08 -13.64 -30.67
C TRP A 963 9.82 -12.46 -31.60
N LYS A 964 8.85 -12.51 -32.52
CA LYS A 964 8.44 -11.32 -33.30
C LYS A 964 7.77 -10.28 -32.38
N MET A 965 6.90 -10.70 -31.44
CA MET A 965 6.30 -9.80 -30.42
C MET A 965 7.30 -9.03 -29.56
N LEU A 966 8.55 -9.51 -29.43
CA LEU A 966 9.57 -8.87 -28.61
C LEU A 966 10.63 -8.12 -29.42
N LEU A 967 10.88 -8.52 -30.67
CA LEU A 967 12.02 -8.09 -31.49
C LEU A 967 11.67 -7.48 -32.85
N GLY A 968 10.44 -7.60 -33.35
CA GLY A 968 10.07 -7.23 -34.71
C GLY A 968 10.47 -5.81 -35.07
N SER A 969 9.82 -4.84 -34.42
CA SER A 969 10.10 -3.39 -34.53
C SER A 969 11.53 -2.91 -34.17
N ILE A 970 12.50 -3.82 -33.92
CA ILE A 970 13.91 -3.49 -33.66
C ILE A 970 14.93 -4.41 -34.36
N ASN A 971 14.52 -5.41 -35.16
CA ASN A 971 15.42 -6.39 -35.78
C ASN A 971 14.87 -6.93 -37.11
N GLY A 972 15.43 -6.43 -38.22
CA GLY A 972 15.04 -6.76 -39.58
C GLY A 972 15.24 -8.21 -40.07
N TYR A 973 15.52 -9.16 -39.16
CA TYR A 973 15.20 -10.56 -39.40
C TYR A 973 13.69 -10.82 -39.52
N TRP A 974 12.84 -9.96 -38.93
CA TRP A 974 11.39 -10.12 -38.88
C TRP A 974 10.61 -9.35 -39.97
N ASP A 975 11.30 -8.51 -40.73
CA ASP A 975 10.77 -7.64 -41.79
C ASP A 975 10.77 -8.35 -43.17
N ALA A 976 11.28 -9.59 -43.21
CA ALA A 976 11.72 -10.30 -44.42
C ALA A 976 10.58 -10.93 -45.25
N ASP A 977 9.45 -10.23 -45.43
CA ASP A 977 8.30 -10.65 -46.23
C ASP A 977 8.02 -9.76 -47.48
N LEU A 978 8.75 -8.63 -47.68
CA LEU A 978 8.41 -7.63 -48.72
C LEU A 978 9.50 -7.24 -49.75
N GLU A 979 10.67 -7.90 -49.80
CA GLU A 979 11.64 -7.73 -50.92
C GLU A 979 11.76 -8.97 -51.80
N SER A 980 10.73 -9.26 -52.60
CA SER A 980 10.89 -10.00 -53.86
C SER A 980 9.84 -9.62 -54.90
N GLN A 981 10.29 -9.30 -56.12
CA GLN A 981 9.48 -8.97 -57.31
C GLN A 981 8.72 -7.63 -57.28
N ASP A 982 9.40 -6.53 -57.64
CA ASP A 982 9.27 -5.98 -59.01
C ASP A 982 10.08 -4.68 -59.23
N GLN A 983 11.23 -4.80 -59.91
CA GLN A 983 11.71 -3.82 -60.89
C GLN A 983 12.43 -4.56 -62.05
N PRO A 984 12.25 -4.13 -63.31
CA PRO A 984 12.80 -4.79 -64.50
C PRO A 984 14.26 -4.40 -64.84
#